data_AF-A0A6N8BEB2-F1
#
_entry.id   AF-A0A6N8BEB2-F1
#
_cell.length_a   1.000
_cell.length_b   1.000
_cell.length_c   1.000
_cell.angle_alpha   90.00
_cell.angle_beta   90.00
_cell.angle_gamma   90.00
#
_symmetry.space_group_name_H-M   'P 1'
#
loop_
_entity.id
_entity.type
_entity.pdbx_description
1 polymer ?
#
loop_
_entity_poly.entity_id
_entity_poly.type
_entity_poly.pdbx_seq_one_letter_code
_entity_poly.pdbx_strand_id
1 'polypeptide(L)'
;MHLRSRRGASMIKDIYQWHSDISEMLAVFLKEKRMTGYAYKAQESYLRRFDEYYDRKGYSGIRLTKPMVDEFIYAVPEQPSTHYIKERLLRDVAMFLIRNGYREIYVPTVKSAPEKRCSHVPYIFTEAEMKQIFLAIDSWEDSFYTDRHIIDPVHFSYVLRTSVITRGCDADRYLLKVSIGIRRYQELAVVFTSSEGKNFCRLRKRVKSSMLVSISNPMQNTESSVMAFSKLQFKRVWNQKDFTQWHASDYLFWDVLMGKSLVPDDVLKEPEPFFVGTKGVKALIVHSNQAYGQEGVIVQPGIGLPERRQLFELFKKECDLQYQLPLLDEIKSKKKRKRLPVKTADEMEVTFELWVSREMYEKVIEVLTTPMSKPEEQPILVEALGENRYLLNADNQVIIHLVHINPTWMVKELEIVEFGQEKAFKKRVNEIRAGAGRVALNNMALVEIDNKEEYGEDKDPKQAIRNGMAACGRITQFIHPLHVGDKQGVKDSPHSRIKNSFFDLLADFGFFPAGLNEISSHDQIVSVDILKRWNNKKRTSEFLPVLSWFDGKQLWLKKLGDSRWLNIKDGLLHANENYVALNDEDYKRFQGFLKQELEELLVNTTGMVYLMVKASLRFRWWNNLSNPKIDHQFLPFPNETLPNTHRLRVIRINTTNDDVPQYDIVNGLEDLGINKKSGLFKDNKGIYYSVGARPSSWQIKKDATKYNMPNKMLMKQNAVEIIPLGCKDENERDKIAIMIDKLRRTNITYDASTVLPFPMHQLKAIKKYWMKKEEFVETVFEEDVLVEEHR
;
A
#
# COMPACT_ATOMS: atom_id res chain seq x y z
N MET A 1 -25.24 -40.23 -47.64
CA MET A 1 -26.26 -40.51 -46.61
C MET A 1 -25.87 -39.70 -45.39
N HIS A 2 -26.59 -38.60 -45.11
CA HIS A 2 -27.65 -38.55 -44.08
C HIS A 2 -27.11 -38.86 -42.68
N LEU A 3 -27.41 -38.13 -41.61
CA LEU A 3 -28.11 -36.89 -41.32
C LEU A 3 -27.89 -36.69 -39.80
N ARG A 4 -27.95 -35.44 -39.36
CA ARG A 4 -28.18 -34.96 -37.97
C ARG A 4 -28.81 -35.95 -36.98
N SER A 5 -28.43 -35.92 -35.70
CA SER A 5 -29.10 -35.08 -34.68
C SER A 5 -28.40 -35.10 -33.30
N ARG A 6 -28.66 -34.04 -32.53
CA ARG A 6 -28.13 -33.68 -31.19
C ARG A 6 -28.65 -34.58 -30.07
N ARG A 7 -27.93 -34.61 -28.93
CA ARG A 7 -28.42 -34.31 -27.57
C ARG A 7 -27.24 -33.92 -26.67
N GLY A 8 -27.41 -32.85 -25.89
CA GLY A 8 -26.37 -32.30 -25.01
C GLY A 8 -26.42 -32.83 -23.58
N ALA A 9 -25.44 -32.42 -22.77
CA ALA A 9 -25.53 -32.38 -21.31
C ALA A 9 -24.54 -31.35 -20.72
N SER A 10 -25.04 -30.65 -19.70
CA SER A 10 -24.43 -29.69 -18.77
C SER A 10 -23.17 -30.18 -18.04
N MET A 11 -22.26 -29.28 -17.61
CA MET A 11 -21.38 -29.56 -16.46
C MET A 11 -21.41 -28.44 -15.39
N ILE A 12 -22.25 -28.75 -14.41
CA ILE A 12 -22.21 -28.51 -12.97
C ILE A 12 -20.76 -28.44 -12.41
N LYS A 13 -20.49 -27.54 -11.45
CA LYS A 13 -19.28 -27.60 -10.61
C LYS A 13 -19.22 -28.99 -9.96
N ASP A 14 -18.20 -29.78 -10.28
CA ASP A 14 -18.03 -31.13 -9.72
C ASP A 14 -18.04 -31.08 -8.18
N ILE A 15 -19.18 -31.47 -7.62
CA ILE A 15 -19.32 -31.82 -6.22
C ILE A 15 -18.59 -33.16 -6.11
N TYR A 16 -17.49 -33.19 -5.36
CA TYR A 16 -16.80 -34.44 -5.05
C TYR A 16 -17.82 -35.42 -4.48
N GLN A 17 -18.07 -36.50 -5.21
CA GLN A 17 -18.86 -37.61 -4.70
C GLN A 17 -18.00 -38.34 -3.69
N TRP A 18 -18.61 -38.65 -2.56
CA TRP A 18 -17.95 -39.38 -1.50
C TRP A 18 -18.28 -40.86 -1.66
N HIS A 19 -17.28 -41.73 -1.59
CA HIS A 19 -17.39 -43.11 -2.07
C HIS A 19 -17.38 -44.15 -0.94
N SER A 20 -16.72 -43.85 0.19
CA SER A 20 -16.53 -44.84 1.26
C SER A 20 -17.64 -44.87 2.31
N ASP A 21 -17.75 -45.98 3.03
CA ASP A 21 -18.66 -46.16 4.18
C ASP A 21 -18.43 -45.17 5.33
N ILE A 22 -17.23 -44.55 5.41
CA ILE A 22 -16.89 -43.56 6.45
C ILE A 22 -17.23 -42.11 6.04
N SER A 23 -17.61 -41.92 4.79
CA SER A 23 -17.64 -40.61 4.16
C SER A 23 -18.64 -39.61 4.75
N GLU A 24 -19.81 -40.09 5.18
CA GLU A 24 -20.81 -39.25 5.86
C GLU A 24 -20.21 -38.63 7.13
N MET A 25 -19.43 -39.40 7.89
CA MET A 25 -18.76 -38.89 9.07
C MET A 25 -17.60 -37.95 8.75
N LEU A 26 -16.90 -38.14 7.63
CA LEU A 26 -15.88 -37.19 7.17
C LEU A 26 -16.51 -35.85 6.78
N ALA A 27 -17.69 -35.87 6.14
CA ALA A 27 -18.45 -34.67 5.79
C ALA A 27 -18.97 -33.93 7.04
N VAL A 28 -19.48 -34.66 8.05
CA VAL A 28 -19.90 -34.07 9.33
C VAL A 28 -18.70 -33.49 10.08
N PHE A 29 -17.57 -34.20 10.13
CA PHE A 29 -16.33 -33.69 10.73
C PHE A 29 -15.86 -32.39 10.05
N LEU A 30 -15.87 -32.34 8.71
CA LEU A 30 -15.54 -31.13 7.94
C LEU A 30 -16.48 -29.98 8.26
N LYS A 31 -17.79 -30.25 8.37
CA LYS A 31 -18.78 -29.25 8.74
C LYS A 31 -18.55 -28.72 10.15
N GLU A 32 -18.28 -29.59 11.13
CA GLU A 32 -17.96 -29.18 12.50
C GLU A 32 -16.72 -28.30 12.54
N LYS A 33 -15.62 -28.71 11.89
CA LYS A 33 -14.39 -27.92 11.87
C LYS A 33 -14.57 -26.57 11.17
N ARG A 34 -15.41 -26.50 10.13
CA ARG A 34 -15.77 -25.23 9.48
C ARG A 34 -16.63 -24.33 10.37
N MET A 35 -17.55 -24.89 11.15
CA MET A 35 -18.33 -24.14 12.14
C MET A 35 -17.46 -23.54 13.25
N THR A 36 -16.28 -24.12 13.53
CA THR A 36 -15.27 -23.52 14.42
C THR A 36 -14.46 -22.37 13.80
N GLY A 37 -14.81 -21.93 12.58
CA GLY A 37 -14.24 -20.75 11.93
C GLY A 37 -12.99 -21.01 11.08
N TYR A 38 -12.60 -22.26 10.86
CA TYR A 38 -11.47 -22.63 10.01
C TYR A 38 -11.91 -23.01 8.59
N ALA A 39 -11.18 -22.56 7.56
CA ALA A 39 -11.51 -22.84 6.16
C ALA A 39 -11.34 -24.33 5.75
N TYR A 40 -10.43 -25.07 6.42
CA TYR A 40 -10.18 -26.52 6.24
C TYR A 40 -9.95 -27.02 4.79
N LYS A 41 -9.55 -26.14 3.85
CA LYS A 41 -9.41 -26.47 2.42
C LYS A 41 -8.34 -27.54 2.12
N ALA A 42 -7.18 -27.48 2.79
CA ALA A 42 -6.11 -28.44 2.58
C ALA A 42 -6.44 -29.80 3.21
N GLN A 43 -7.04 -29.78 4.41
CA GLN A 43 -7.48 -30.97 5.14
C GLN A 43 -8.59 -31.69 4.38
N GLU A 44 -9.53 -30.97 3.79
CA GLU A 44 -10.55 -31.53 2.91
C GLU A 44 -9.93 -32.31 1.74
N SER A 45 -8.89 -31.79 1.09
CA SER A 45 -8.19 -32.54 0.03
C SER A 45 -7.59 -33.85 0.53
N TYR A 46 -7.02 -33.88 1.74
CA TYR A 46 -6.52 -35.11 2.36
C TYR A 46 -7.65 -36.05 2.78
N LEU A 47 -8.81 -35.54 3.22
CA LEU A 47 -9.96 -36.37 3.56
C LEU A 47 -10.61 -36.99 2.32
N ARG A 48 -10.63 -36.29 1.18
CA ARG A 48 -11.05 -36.87 -0.10
C ARG A 48 -10.10 -37.98 -0.54
N ARG A 49 -8.78 -37.75 -0.43
CA ARG A 49 -7.80 -38.82 -0.70
C ARG A 49 -7.95 -40.00 0.26
N PHE A 50 -8.31 -39.73 1.51
CA PHE A 50 -8.56 -40.77 2.50
C PHE A 50 -9.84 -41.56 2.18
N ASP A 51 -10.91 -40.88 1.78
CA ASP A 51 -12.16 -41.48 1.30
C ASP A 51 -11.91 -42.40 0.10
N GLU A 52 -11.20 -41.90 -0.93
CA GLU A 52 -10.77 -42.69 -2.08
C GLU A 52 -9.88 -43.88 -1.70
N TYR A 53 -8.96 -43.70 -0.75
CA TYR A 53 -8.11 -44.78 -0.28
C TYR A 53 -8.92 -45.85 0.44
N TYR A 54 -9.86 -45.43 1.31
CA TYR A 54 -10.70 -46.32 2.09
C TYR A 54 -11.61 -47.15 1.19
N ASP A 55 -12.20 -46.51 0.18
CA ASP A 55 -13.02 -47.15 -0.84
C ASP A 55 -12.19 -48.10 -1.73
N ARG A 56 -11.05 -47.64 -2.27
CA ARG A 56 -10.18 -48.44 -3.15
C ARG A 56 -9.60 -49.68 -2.47
N LYS A 57 -9.42 -49.65 -1.16
CA LYS A 57 -8.99 -50.81 -0.37
C LYS A 57 -10.11 -51.77 0.00
N GLY A 58 -11.36 -51.44 -0.36
CA GLY A 58 -12.54 -52.25 -0.05
C GLY A 58 -12.84 -52.31 1.45
N TYR A 59 -12.46 -51.28 2.21
CA TYR A 59 -12.75 -51.26 3.63
C TYR A 59 -14.22 -50.90 3.85
N SER A 60 -14.88 -51.70 4.69
CA SER A 60 -16.28 -51.54 5.03
C SER A 60 -16.48 -51.13 6.49
N GLY A 61 -17.58 -50.40 6.71
CA GLY A 61 -18.00 -49.85 8.00
C GLY A 61 -17.18 -48.64 8.47
N ILE A 62 -17.56 -48.09 9.63
CA ILE A 62 -16.90 -46.95 10.27
C ILE A 62 -15.94 -47.48 11.33
N ARG A 63 -14.78 -47.98 10.88
CA ARG A 63 -13.70 -48.49 11.74
C ARG A 63 -12.37 -47.96 11.25
N LEU A 64 -11.45 -47.73 12.17
CA LEU A 64 -10.10 -47.30 11.83
C LEU A 64 -9.14 -48.22 12.56
N THR A 65 -8.56 -49.20 11.87
CA THR A 65 -7.51 -50.02 12.49
C THR A 65 -6.14 -49.39 12.25
N LYS A 66 -5.17 -49.71 13.12
CA LYS A 66 -3.80 -49.22 12.98
C LYS A 66 -3.21 -49.48 11.58
N PRO A 67 -3.33 -50.69 10.98
CA PRO A 67 -2.84 -50.93 9.63
C PRO A 67 -3.48 -50.04 8.56
N MET A 68 -4.80 -49.83 8.60
CA MET A 68 -5.53 -48.99 7.64
C MET A 68 -5.04 -47.53 7.69
N VAL A 69 -4.89 -47.02 8.90
CA VAL A 69 -4.50 -45.63 9.14
C VAL A 69 -3.02 -45.43 8.82
N ASP A 70 -2.14 -46.32 9.28
CA ASP A 70 -0.70 -46.22 9.06
C ASP A 70 -0.35 -46.38 7.57
N GLU A 71 -1.00 -47.27 6.82
CA GLU A 71 -0.74 -47.43 5.38
C GLU A 71 -1.08 -46.16 4.60
N PHE A 72 -2.17 -45.45 4.94
CA PHE A 72 -2.48 -44.17 4.33
C PHE A 72 -1.54 -43.05 4.77
N ILE A 73 -1.20 -42.99 6.07
CA ILE A 73 -0.35 -41.95 6.63
C ILE A 73 1.06 -42.03 6.07
N TYR A 74 1.65 -43.22 5.99
CA TYR A 74 3.07 -43.43 5.66
C TYR A 74 3.29 -43.92 4.23
N ALA A 75 2.44 -43.50 3.28
CA ALA A 75 2.62 -43.84 1.87
C ALA A 75 3.96 -43.29 1.34
N VAL A 76 4.66 -44.06 0.50
CA VAL A 76 5.95 -43.70 -0.11
C VAL A 76 5.69 -43.18 -1.53
N PRO A 77 6.37 -42.12 -2.02
CA PRO A 77 7.53 -41.43 -1.44
C PRO A 77 7.18 -40.14 -0.68
N GLU A 78 6.20 -40.15 0.22
CA GLU A 78 5.83 -38.93 0.94
C GLU A 78 6.85 -38.56 2.02
N GLN A 79 7.04 -37.25 2.22
CA GLN A 79 7.96 -36.67 3.19
C GLN A 79 7.41 -36.77 4.64
N PRO A 80 8.26 -36.80 5.68
CA PRO A 80 7.83 -36.82 7.08
C PRO A 80 6.89 -35.66 7.46
N SER A 81 7.03 -34.49 6.82
CA SER A 81 6.10 -33.36 7.01
C SER A 81 4.69 -33.65 6.50
N THR A 82 4.56 -34.46 5.44
CA THR A 82 3.28 -34.92 4.91
C THR A 82 2.68 -35.98 5.83
N HIS A 83 3.50 -36.92 6.31
CA HIS A 83 3.09 -37.89 7.33
C HIS A 83 2.58 -37.17 8.59
N TYR A 84 3.27 -36.14 9.06
CA TYR A 84 2.83 -35.31 10.20
C TYR A 84 1.46 -34.66 10.00
N ILE A 85 1.19 -34.13 8.79
CA ILE A 85 -0.10 -33.54 8.45
C ILE A 85 -1.20 -34.61 8.49
N LYS A 86 -0.96 -35.78 7.91
CA LYS A 86 -1.91 -36.91 7.90
C LYS A 86 -2.12 -37.50 9.30
N GLU A 87 -1.07 -37.65 10.11
CA GLU A 87 -1.15 -38.08 11.51
C GLU A 87 -2.08 -37.18 12.31
N ARG A 88 -1.88 -35.85 12.24
CA ARG A 88 -2.72 -34.89 12.96
C ARG A 88 -4.15 -34.90 12.47
N LEU A 89 -4.35 -34.94 11.16
CA LEU A 89 -5.69 -34.95 10.56
C LEU A 89 -6.45 -36.21 10.96
N LEU A 90 -5.87 -37.39 10.78
CA LEU A 90 -6.53 -38.66 11.09
C LEU A 90 -6.63 -38.91 12.60
N ARG A 91 -5.74 -38.34 13.41
CA ARG A 91 -5.93 -38.28 14.88
C ARG A 91 -7.18 -37.49 15.23
N ASP A 92 -7.34 -36.30 14.65
CA ASP A 92 -8.48 -35.44 14.95
C ASP A 92 -9.80 -36.05 14.42
N VAL A 93 -9.77 -36.76 13.29
CA VAL A 93 -10.90 -37.57 12.79
C VAL A 93 -11.20 -38.75 13.70
N ALA A 94 -10.20 -39.51 14.13
CA ALA A 94 -10.36 -40.64 15.04
C ALA A 94 -10.98 -40.20 16.37
N MET A 95 -10.52 -39.08 16.93
CA MET A 95 -11.10 -38.48 18.13
C MET A 95 -12.55 -38.02 17.92
N PHE A 96 -12.86 -37.48 16.74
CA PHE A 96 -14.23 -37.12 16.38
C PHE A 96 -15.14 -38.36 16.32
N LEU A 97 -14.69 -39.46 15.71
CA LEU A 97 -15.47 -40.70 15.61
C LEU A 97 -15.72 -41.32 16.98
N ILE A 98 -14.70 -41.35 17.84
CA ILE A 98 -14.85 -41.82 19.23
C ILE A 98 -15.88 -40.98 19.99
N ARG A 99 -15.83 -39.65 19.87
CA ARG A 99 -16.79 -38.75 20.50
C ARG A 99 -18.21 -38.93 19.99
N ASN A 100 -18.38 -39.41 18.74
CA ASN A 100 -19.69 -39.74 18.16
C ASN A 100 -20.13 -41.20 18.41
N GLY A 101 -19.46 -41.92 19.32
CA GLY A 101 -19.91 -43.23 19.81
C GLY A 101 -19.41 -44.44 19.02
N TYR A 102 -18.57 -44.23 18.01
CA TYR A 102 -17.97 -45.34 17.24
C TYR A 102 -16.89 -46.07 18.06
N ARG A 103 -16.91 -47.40 17.97
CA ARG A 103 -15.95 -48.30 18.63
C ARG A 103 -15.00 -48.85 17.56
N GLU A 104 -13.86 -49.40 17.97
CA GLU A 104 -12.80 -49.89 17.05
C GLU A 104 -12.15 -48.79 16.21
N ILE A 105 -11.85 -47.65 16.85
CA ILE A 105 -11.17 -46.51 16.26
C ILE A 105 -9.76 -46.37 16.83
N TYR A 106 -8.75 -46.60 16.00
CA TYR A 106 -7.36 -46.33 16.29
C TYR A 106 -7.08 -44.85 16.13
N VAL A 107 -6.54 -44.26 17.20
CA VAL A 107 -6.07 -42.88 17.20
C VAL A 107 -4.58 -42.88 16.86
N PRO A 108 -4.18 -42.43 15.65
CA PRO A 108 -2.77 -42.39 15.29
C PRO A 108 -2.01 -41.46 16.23
N THR A 109 -0.82 -41.93 16.64
CA THR A 109 0.12 -41.12 17.42
C THR A 109 0.85 -40.18 16.47
N VAL A 110 1.00 -38.92 16.90
CA VAL A 110 1.73 -37.93 16.12
C VAL A 110 3.21 -38.09 16.43
N LYS A 111 3.94 -38.78 15.55
CA LYS A 111 5.36 -39.13 15.72
C LYS A 111 6.26 -38.60 14.62
N SER A 112 5.68 -38.22 13.48
CA SER A 112 6.41 -37.57 12.37
C SER A 112 6.54 -36.06 12.58
N ALA A 113 6.27 -35.57 13.79
CA ALA A 113 6.48 -34.18 14.16
C ALA A 113 7.89 -33.77 13.74
N PRO A 114 8.04 -32.72 12.91
CA PRO A 114 9.36 -32.35 12.43
C PRO A 114 10.21 -31.94 13.62
N GLU A 115 11.17 -32.79 14.00
CA GLU A 115 12.25 -32.45 14.91
C GLU A 115 13.05 -31.33 14.23
N LYS A 116 12.93 -30.10 14.73
CA LYS A 116 13.76 -29.03 14.18
C LYS A 116 15.22 -29.29 14.57
N ARG A 117 15.98 -29.81 13.61
CA ARG A 117 17.27 -29.23 13.22
C ARG A 117 17.17 -28.91 11.73
N CYS A 118 17.30 -27.63 11.40
CA CYS A 118 17.78 -27.26 10.08
C CYS A 118 19.24 -27.75 10.02
N SER A 119 19.45 -29.02 9.67
CA SER A 119 20.75 -29.59 9.32
C SER A 119 21.00 -29.54 7.81
N HIS A 120 20.10 -28.93 7.05
CA HIS A 120 20.32 -28.69 5.64
C HIS A 120 21.38 -27.60 5.51
N VAL A 121 22.64 -28.03 5.44
CA VAL A 121 23.64 -27.36 4.63
C VAL A 121 23.06 -27.45 3.21
N PRO A 122 22.62 -26.32 2.61
CA PRO A 122 22.12 -26.36 1.26
C PRO A 122 23.21 -26.95 0.39
N TYR A 123 22.86 -27.98 -0.37
CA TYR A 123 23.71 -28.44 -1.45
C TYR A 123 23.80 -27.28 -2.44
N ILE A 124 24.95 -26.60 -2.44
CA ILE A 124 25.20 -25.49 -3.34
C ILE A 124 25.50 -26.14 -4.68
N PHE A 125 24.51 -26.13 -5.57
CA PHE A 125 24.70 -26.55 -6.95
C PHE A 125 25.87 -25.77 -7.54
N THR A 126 26.83 -26.50 -8.07
CA THR A 126 27.92 -25.94 -8.86
C THR A 126 27.36 -25.27 -10.11
N GLU A 127 28.13 -24.40 -10.73
CA GLU A 127 27.73 -23.75 -11.98
C GLU A 127 27.36 -24.78 -13.07
N ALA A 128 28.05 -25.91 -13.12
CA ALA A 128 27.74 -27.00 -14.03
C ALA A 128 26.39 -27.68 -13.71
N GLU A 129 26.08 -27.87 -12.44
CA GLU A 129 24.81 -28.46 -12.01
C GLU A 129 23.63 -27.51 -12.19
N MET A 130 23.82 -26.22 -11.92
CA MET A 130 22.81 -25.20 -12.24
C MET A 130 22.57 -25.12 -13.74
N LYS A 131 23.64 -25.20 -14.56
CA LYS A 131 23.51 -25.23 -16.03
C LYS A 131 22.79 -26.50 -16.49
N GLN A 132 23.07 -27.66 -15.89
CA GLN A 132 22.36 -28.92 -16.16
C GLN A 132 20.89 -28.86 -15.73
N ILE A 133 20.58 -28.22 -14.60
CA ILE A 133 19.21 -28.02 -14.11
C ILE A 133 18.45 -27.07 -15.05
N PHE A 134 19.05 -25.95 -15.44
CA PHE A 134 18.42 -25.03 -16.39
C PHE A 134 18.26 -25.68 -17.77
N LEU A 135 19.26 -26.40 -18.27
CA LEU A 135 19.12 -27.18 -19.50
C LEU A 135 18.00 -28.22 -19.38
N ALA A 136 17.86 -28.91 -18.25
CA ALA A 136 16.80 -29.89 -18.02
C ALA A 136 15.41 -29.27 -17.87
N ILE A 137 15.32 -28.05 -17.33
CA ILE A 137 14.07 -27.26 -17.21
C ILE A 137 13.68 -26.69 -18.58
N ASP A 138 14.64 -26.16 -19.32
CA ASP A 138 14.45 -25.61 -20.65
C ASP A 138 14.17 -26.72 -21.68
N SER A 139 14.68 -27.93 -21.44
CA SER A 139 14.40 -29.15 -22.21
C SER A 139 13.30 -30.02 -21.58
N TRP A 140 12.53 -29.50 -20.62
CA TRP A 140 11.48 -30.27 -19.96
C TRP A 140 10.36 -30.51 -20.97
N GLU A 141 10.23 -31.75 -21.43
CA GLU A 141 9.12 -32.12 -22.31
C GLU A 141 7.79 -31.97 -21.59
N ASP A 142 6.77 -31.57 -22.36
CA ASP A 142 5.38 -31.46 -21.94
C ASP A 142 4.98 -32.65 -21.05
N SER A 143 4.67 -32.37 -19.80
CA SER A 143 4.21 -33.38 -18.85
C SER A 143 2.69 -33.40 -18.84
N PHE A 144 2.10 -34.54 -19.18
CA PHE A 144 0.66 -34.83 -19.05
C PHE A 144 0.12 -34.63 -17.62
N TYR A 145 0.98 -34.45 -16.63
CA TYR A 145 0.60 -34.29 -15.22
C TYR A 145 0.53 -32.83 -14.77
N THR A 146 1.03 -31.86 -15.56
CA THR A 146 0.98 -30.44 -15.17
C THR A 146 1.02 -29.47 -16.36
N ASP A 147 -0.03 -28.66 -16.50
CA ASP A 147 -0.09 -27.54 -17.44
C ASP A 147 0.61 -26.26 -16.90
N ARG A 148 1.42 -26.35 -15.84
CA ARG A 148 1.98 -25.16 -15.17
C ARG A 148 2.88 -24.31 -16.07
N HIS A 149 3.61 -24.91 -16.99
CA HIS A 149 4.43 -24.16 -17.95
C HIS A 149 3.58 -23.33 -18.92
N ILE A 150 2.31 -23.70 -19.12
CA ILE A 150 1.30 -22.96 -19.90
C ILE A 150 0.58 -21.92 -19.01
N ILE A 151 0.25 -22.29 -17.77
CA ILE A 151 -0.59 -21.52 -16.84
C ILE A 151 0.20 -20.46 -16.06
N ASP A 152 1.44 -20.72 -15.63
CA ASP A 152 2.20 -19.80 -14.79
C ASP A 152 2.56 -18.48 -15.54
N PRO A 153 2.94 -18.50 -16.84
CA PRO A 153 3.10 -17.28 -17.64
C PRO A 153 1.81 -16.46 -17.82
N VAL A 154 0.64 -17.08 -17.65
CA VAL A 154 -0.67 -16.43 -17.76
C VAL A 154 -0.98 -15.58 -16.52
N HIS A 155 -0.46 -15.96 -15.35
CA HIS A 155 -0.77 -15.27 -14.09
C HIS A 155 0.02 -13.95 -13.91
N PHE A 156 1.34 -13.99 -14.11
CA PHE A 156 2.21 -12.81 -13.99
C PHE A 156 3.58 -13.06 -14.65
N SER A 157 4.34 -11.99 -14.89
CA SER A 157 5.75 -12.06 -15.30
C SER A 157 6.64 -11.31 -14.33
N TYR A 158 7.85 -11.80 -14.08
CA TYR A 158 8.90 -10.96 -13.51
C TYR A 158 9.30 -9.89 -14.51
N VAL A 159 9.54 -8.68 -14.01
CA VAL A 159 9.96 -7.55 -14.84
C VAL A 159 11.24 -6.98 -14.29
N LEU A 160 12.27 -7.00 -15.14
CA LEU A 160 13.51 -6.27 -14.97
C LEU A 160 13.42 -4.98 -15.79
N ARG A 161 13.63 -3.85 -15.15
CA ARG A 161 13.73 -2.53 -15.79
C ARG A 161 15.11 -1.97 -15.54
N THR A 162 15.76 -1.52 -16.60
CA THR A 162 17.05 -0.85 -16.51
C THR A 162 16.89 0.62 -16.89
N SER A 163 17.63 1.48 -16.22
CA SER A 163 17.71 2.91 -16.55
C SER A 163 19.07 3.43 -16.19
N VAL A 164 19.58 4.39 -16.97
CA VAL A 164 20.80 5.11 -16.63
C VAL A 164 20.40 6.33 -15.81
N ILE A 165 20.96 6.43 -14.60
CA ILE A 165 20.69 7.53 -13.67
C ILE A 165 22.00 8.17 -13.20
N THR A 166 21.90 9.36 -12.63
CA THR A 166 22.92 9.97 -11.78
C THR A 166 22.35 10.15 -10.38
N ARG A 167 23.20 10.31 -9.36
CA ARG A 167 22.76 10.60 -7.98
C ARG A 167 23.10 12.03 -7.60
N GLY A 168 22.42 12.51 -6.56
CA GLY A 168 22.81 13.75 -5.92
C GLY A 168 24.24 13.71 -5.38
N CYS A 169 25.01 14.80 -5.48
CA CYS A 169 26.41 14.85 -5.04
C CYS A 169 27.36 13.85 -5.76
N ASP A 170 26.89 13.19 -6.83
CA ASP A 170 27.64 12.18 -7.61
C ASP A 170 27.21 12.26 -9.08
N ALA A 171 27.17 13.48 -9.61
CA ALA A 171 26.58 13.80 -10.91
C ALA A 171 27.37 13.23 -12.09
N ASP A 172 28.70 13.17 -11.97
CA ASP A 172 29.60 12.74 -13.04
C ASP A 172 29.66 11.22 -13.21
N ARG A 173 29.05 10.47 -12.28
CA ARG A 173 28.99 9.02 -12.32
C ARG A 173 27.62 8.54 -12.79
N TYR A 174 27.58 8.01 -14.01
CA TYR A 174 26.42 7.27 -14.50
C TYR A 174 26.31 5.92 -13.80
N LEU A 175 25.09 5.57 -13.37
CA LEU A 175 24.77 4.29 -12.76
C LEU A 175 23.70 3.59 -13.56
N LEU A 176 23.88 2.30 -13.79
CA LEU A 176 22.83 1.42 -14.28
C LEU A 176 21.94 1.03 -13.11
N LYS A 177 20.77 1.62 -13.02
CA LYS A 177 19.75 1.23 -12.06
C LYS A 177 18.98 0.03 -12.59
N VAL A 178 18.90 -1.00 -11.77
CA VAL A 178 18.10 -2.21 -12.04
C VAL A 178 16.91 -2.24 -11.09
N SER A 179 15.72 -2.27 -11.67
CA SER A 179 14.45 -2.28 -10.98
C SER A 179 13.72 -3.60 -11.21
N ILE A 180 13.49 -4.34 -10.13
CA ILE A 180 12.85 -5.67 -10.18
C ILE A 180 11.44 -5.59 -9.62
N GLY A 181 10.48 -6.13 -10.36
CA GLY A 181 9.08 -6.23 -9.93
C GLY A 181 8.35 -7.35 -10.64
N ILE A 182 7.02 -7.28 -10.59
CA ILE A 182 6.14 -8.18 -11.32
C ILE A 182 5.15 -7.37 -12.17
N ARG A 183 4.73 -7.95 -13.28
CA ARG A 183 3.60 -7.50 -14.10
C ARG A 183 2.53 -8.55 -14.03
N ARG A 184 1.30 -8.13 -13.76
CA ARG A 184 0.14 -9.00 -13.59
C ARG A 184 -0.75 -8.89 -14.82
N TYR A 185 -1.52 -9.94 -15.11
CA TYR A 185 -2.41 -9.95 -16.27
C TYR A 185 -3.87 -10.14 -15.86
N GLN A 186 -4.77 -9.62 -16.68
CA GLN A 186 -6.21 -9.75 -16.48
C GLN A 186 -6.68 -11.05 -17.15
N GLU A 187 -6.92 -12.09 -16.34
CA GLU A 187 -7.24 -13.43 -16.84
C GLU A 187 -8.73 -13.61 -17.15
N LEU A 188 -9.60 -12.97 -16.36
CA LEU A 188 -11.04 -13.07 -16.57
C LEU A 188 -11.51 -12.13 -17.68
N ALA A 189 -12.51 -12.60 -18.44
CA ALA A 189 -13.24 -11.80 -19.40
C ALA A 189 -13.67 -10.46 -18.78
N VAL A 190 -13.28 -9.37 -19.45
CA VAL A 190 -13.61 -8.00 -19.07
C VAL A 190 -14.89 -7.56 -19.78
N VAL A 191 -15.10 -8.04 -21.01
CA VAL A 191 -16.30 -7.83 -21.81
C VAL A 191 -17.07 -9.15 -21.85
N PHE A 192 -18.37 -9.12 -21.52
CA PHE A 192 -19.20 -10.33 -21.52
C PHE A 192 -20.66 -9.99 -21.76
N THR A 193 -21.44 -10.99 -22.17
CA THR A 193 -22.88 -10.87 -22.41
C THR A 193 -23.64 -11.59 -21.31
N SER A 194 -24.68 -10.96 -20.72
CA SER A 194 -25.54 -11.62 -19.74
C SER A 194 -26.41 -12.70 -20.37
N SER A 195 -27.02 -13.53 -19.53
CA SER A 195 -28.07 -14.48 -19.92
C SER A 195 -29.25 -13.80 -20.65
N GLU A 196 -29.53 -12.53 -20.35
CA GLU A 196 -30.55 -11.70 -21.02
C GLU A 196 -30.08 -11.07 -22.35
N GLY A 197 -28.86 -11.36 -22.82
CA GLY A 197 -28.32 -10.83 -24.07
C GLY A 197 -27.80 -9.39 -23.99
N LYS A 198 -27.65 -8.81 -22.79
CA LYS A 198 -27.06 -7.47 -22.62
C LYS A 198 -25.55 -7.57 -22.51
N ASN A 199 -24.82 -6.72 -23.23
CA ASN A 199 -23.37 -6.66 -23.16
C ASN A 199 -22.88 -5.75 -22.02
N PHE A 200 -21.88 -6.22 -21.28
CA PHE A 200 -21.26 -5.52 -20.16
C PHE A 200 -19.75 -5.42 -20.35
N CYS A 201 -19.16 -4.39 -19.74
CA CYS A 201 -17.72 -4.16 -19.74
C CYS A 201 -17.25 -3.67 -18.38
N ARG A 202 -16.34 -4.41 -17.74
CA ARG A 202 -15.76 -4.12 -16.42
C ARG A 202 -14.67 -3.04 -16.45
N LEU A 203 -14.15 -2.69 -17.62
CA LEU A 203 -13.15 -1.63 -17.76
C LEU A 203 -13.74 -0.29 -17.27
N ARG A 204 -13.13 0.34 -16.28
CA ARG A 204 -13.59 1.63 -15.75
C ARG A 204 -13.52 2.72 -16.82
N LYS A 205 -14.45 3.68 -16.74
CA LYS A 205 -14.52 4.82 -17.66
C LYS A 205 -13.28 5.70 -17.46
N ARG A 206 -12.81 6.34 -18.55
CA ARG A 206 -11.72 7.35 -18.57
C ARG A 206 -10.32 6.87 -18.17
N VAL A 207 -10.14 5.59 -17.85
CA VAL A 207 -8.82 5.00 -17.55
C VAL A 207 -8.27 4.34 -18.82
N LYS A 208 -6.99 4.58 -19.13
CA LYS A 208 -6.29 3.86 -20.19
C LYS A 208 -5.85 2.50 -19.66
N SER A 209 -5.85 1.49 -20.52
CA SER A 209 -5.26 0.19 -20.21
C SER A 209 -4.21 -0.18 -21.24
N SER A 210 -3.33 -1.11 -20.87
CA SER A 210 -2.20 -1.55 -21.69
C SER A 210 -2.34 -3.01 -22.09
N MET A 211 -1.93 -3.34 -23.32
CA MET A 211 -1.84 -4.70 -23.84
C MET A 211 -0.43 -4.93 -24.38
N LEU A 212 0.18 -6.05 -24.04
CA LEU A 212 1.42 -6.49 -24.66
C LEU A 212 1.07 -7.41 -25.82
N VAL A 213 1.57 -7.12 -27.01
CA VAL A 213 1.30 -7.96 -28.18
C VAL A 213 2.62 -8.46 -28.76
N SER A 214 2.70 -9.76 -29.00
CA SER A 214 3.91 -10.41 -29.52
C SER A 214 4.25 -9.89 -30.90
N ILE A 215 5.53 -9.61 -31.11
CA ILE A 215 6.10 -9.22 -32.39
C ILE A 215 7.33 -10.09 -32.66
N SER A 216 7.71 -10.22 -33.93
CA SER A 216 9.03 -10.77 -34.28
C SER A 216 10.12 -9.91 -33.64
N ASN A 217 11.13 -10.53 -33.03
CA ASN A 217 12.23 -9.80 -32.44
C ASN A 217 13.00 -9.06 -33.55
N PRO A 218 12.99 -7.72 -33.59
CA PRO A 218 13.61 -6.97 -34.69
C PRO A 218 15.14 -7.03 -34.66
N MET A 219 15.73 -7.50 -33.55
CA MET A 219 17.18 -7.50 -33.31
C MET A 219 17.81 -8.90 -33.38
N GLN A 220 17.03 -9.97 -33.37
CA GLN A 220 17.54 -11.35 -33.38
C GLN A 220 16.64 -12.23 -34.26
N ASN A 221 17.23 -12.81 -35.31
CA ASN A 221 16.54 -13.66 -36.28
C ASN A 221 16.68 -15.18 -35.99
N THR A 222 17.37 -15.59 -34.92
CA THR A 222 17.93 -16.95 -34.84
C THR A 222 17.60 -17.78 -33.59
N GLU A 223 16.96 -17.22 -32.55
CA GLU A 223 16.54 -18.02 -31.38
C GLU A 223 15.02 -18.02 -31.22
N SER A 224 14.42 -19.21 -31.34
CA SER A 224 12.97 -19.45 -31.27
C SER A 224 12.38 -19.30 -29.87
N SER A 225 13.22 -19.18 -28.83
CA SER A 225 12.79 -19.10 -27.42
C SER A 225 12.53 -17.66 -26.93
N VAL A 226 13.05 -16.63 -27.62
CA VAL A 226 12.93 -15.23 -27.18
C VAL A 226 11.76 -14.54 -27.89
N MET A 227 10.65 -14.35 -27.17
CA MET A 227 9.51 -13.57 -27.68
C MET A 227 9.64 -12.08 -27.35
N ALA A 228 9.54 -11.23 -28.38
CA ALA A 228 9.45 -9.79 -28.23
C ALA A 228 7.99 -9.34 -28.11
N PHE A 229 7.75 -8.27 -27.35
CA PHE A 229 6.41 -7.69 -27.17
C PHE A 229 6.44 -6.18 -27.37
N SER A 230 5.44 -5.66 -28.09
CA SER A 230 5.13 -4.23 -28.11
C SER A 230 4.02 -3.91 -27.11
N LYS A 231 4.09 -2.76 -26.44
CA LYS A 231 3.06 -2.28 -25.53
C LYS A 231 2.13 -1.33 -26.28
N LEU A 232 0.87 -1.71 -26.41
CA LEU A 232 -0.20 -0.88 -26.99
C LEU A 232 -1.15 -0.40 -25.89
N GLN A 233 -1.75 0.79 -26.05
CA GLN A 233 -2.70 1.36 -25.11
C GLN A 233 -4.11 1.43 -25.71
N PHE A 234 -5.14 1.13 -24.93
CA PHE A 234 -6.54 1.26 -25.33
C PHE A 234 -7.39 1.92 -24.24
N LYS A 235 -8.58 2.41 -24.60
CA LYS A 235 -9.51 3.05 -23.66
C LYS A 235 -10.96 2.68 -23.96
N ARG A 236 -11.82 2.80 -22.96
CA ARG A 236 -13.27 2.63 -23.10
C ARG A 236 -13.90 3.76 -23.93
N VAL A 237 -14.82 3.42 -24.83
CA VAL A 237 -15.55 4.35 -25.73
C VAL A 237 -17.07 4.23 -25.60
N TRP A 238 -17.78 5.19 -26.20
CA TRP A 238 -19.25 5.31 -26.16
C TRP A 238 -19.89 4.96 -27.50
N ASN A 239 -21.11 4.40 -27.44
CA ASN A 239 -22.04 4.29 -28.57
C ASN A 239 -21.46 3.67 -29.84
N GLN A 240 -20.50 2.76 -29.69
CA GLN A 240 -19.96 1.95 -30.77
C GLN A 240 -20.33 0.48 -30.54
N LYS A 241 -20.23 -0.32 -31.60
CA LYS A 241 -20.41 -1.77 -31.55
C LYS A 241 -19.45 -2.42 -30.55
N ASP A 242 -18.24 -1.85 -30.42
CA ASP A 242 -17.19 -2.28 -29.51
C ASP A 242 -17.06 -1.32 -28.31
N PHE A 243 -16.68 -1.85 -27.15
CA PHE A 243 -16.52 -1.10 -25.92
C PHE A 243 -15.21 -0.34 -25.83
N THR A 244 -14.21 -0.72 -26.63
CA THR A 244 -12.86 -0.16 -26.55
C THR A 244 -12.30 0.24 -27.91
N GLN A 245 -11.39 1.21 -27.88
CA GLN A 245 -10.59 1.59 -29.04
C GLN A 245 -9.12 1.77 -28.64
N TRP A 246 -8.21 1.51 -29.58
CA TRP A 246 -6.80 1.85 -29.42
C TRP A 246 -6.61 3.36 -29.18
N HIS A 247 -5.60 3.70 -28.38
CA HIS A 247 -5.25 5.07 -28.07
C HIS A 247 -4.24 5.61 -29.09
N ALA A 248 -4.45 6.86 -29.55
CA ALA A 248 -3.58 7.51 -30.53
C ALA A 248 -3.38 6.65 -31.81
N SER A 249 -2.16 6.54 -32.32
CA SER A 249 -1.80 5.80 -33.54
C SER A 249 -1.54 4.31 -33.32
N ASP A 250 -1.85 3.74 -32.14
CA ASP A 250 -1.57 2.33 -31.86
C ASP A 250 -2.36 1.37 -32.77
N TYR A 251 -3.52 1.81 -33.30
CA TYR A 251 -4.25 1.07 -34.33
C TYR A 251 -3.45 0.94 -35.63
N LEU A 252 -2.70 1.98 -36.03
CA LEU A 252 -1.85 1.95 -37.22
C LEU A 252 -0.62 1.08 -37.00
N PHE A 253 -0.02 1.14 -35.82
CA PHE A 253 1.20 0.39 -35.52
C PHE A 253 1.02 -1.12 -35.75
N TRP A 254 -0.05 -1.69 -35.20
CA TRP A 254 -0.33 -3.11 -35.35
C TRP A 254 -0.68 -3.49 -36.78
N ASP A 255 -1.60 -2.73 -37.38
CA ASP A 255 -2.12 -3.03 -38.72
C ASP A 255 -1.02 -2.95 -39.78
N VAL A 256 -0.10 -2.00 -39.65
CA VAL A 256 1.07 -1.84 -40.54
C VAL A 256 2.06 -3.00 -40.39
N LEU A 257 2.33 -3.47 -39.17
CA LEU A 257 3.29 -4.54 -38.95
C LEU A 257 2.77 -5.92 -39.34
N MET A 258 1.48 -6.18 -39.14
CA MET A 258 0.92 -7.54 -39.21
C MET A 258 -0.06 -7.74 -40.37
N GLY A 259 -0.47 -6.67 -41.06
CA GLY A 259 -1.42 -6.72 -42.19
C GLY A 259 -2.85 -7.14 -41.82
N LYS A 260 -3.17 -7.23 -40.52
CA LYS A 260 -4.49 -7.60 -39.99
C LYS A 260 -4.79 -6.82 -38.70
N SER A 261 -6.01 -6.32 -38.56
CA SER A 261 -6.41 -5.58 -37.36
C SER A 261 -6.65 -6.48 -36.16
N LEU A 262 -6.15 -6.07 -35.00
CA LEU A 262 -6.43 -6.67 -33.69
C LEU A 262 -7.39 -5.74 -32.92
N VAL A 263 -8.60 -6.20 -32.64
CA VAL A 263 -9.60 -5.42 -31.88
C VAL A 263 -9.44 -5.75 -30.38
N PRO A 264 -9.27 -4.77 -29.48
CA PRO A 264 -9.05 -5.08 -28.07
C PRO A 264 -10.24 -5.80 -27.42
N ASP A 265 -11.47 -5.50 -27.86
CA ASP A 265 -12.69 -6.18 -27.40
C ASP A 265 -12.65 -7.70 -27.62
N ASP A 266 -12.02 -8.19 -28.69
CA ASP A 266 -11.93 -9.62 -28.96
C ASP A 266 -11.04 -10.32 -27.92
N VAL A 267 -9.93 -9.69 -27.57
CA VAL A 267 -9.03 -10.17 -26.50
C VAL A 267 -9.71 -10.06 -25.13
N LEU A 268 -10.48 -8.99 -24.89
CA LEU A 268 -11.16 -8.75 -23.60
C LEU A 268 -12.36 -9.69 -23.37
N LYS A 269 -12.96 -10.23 -24.43
CA LYS A 269 -14.04 -11.23 -24.34
C LYS A 269 -13.49 -12.61 -24.02
N GLU A 270 -12.39 -13.00 -24.67
CA GLU A 270 -11.77 -14.32 -24.51
C GLU A 270 -10.24 -14.18 -24.35
N PRO A 271 -9.72 -13.84 -23.16
CA PRO A 271 -8.28 -13.60 -22.98
C PRO A 271 -7.40 -14.83 -23.20
N GLU A 272 -7.83 -16.01 -22.74
CA GLU A 272 -7.02 -17.23 -22.67
C GLU A 272 -6.39 -17.64 -24.02
N PRO A 273 -7.13 -17.75 -25.14
CA PRO A 273 -6.53 -18.11 -26.44
C PRO A 273 -5.42 -17.16 -26.90
N PHE A 274 -5.53 -15.87 -26.59
CA PHE A 274 -4.51 -14.88 -26.92
C PHE A 274 -3.32 -14.96 -25.97
N PHE A 275 -3.48 -15.43 -24.73
CA PHE A 275 -2.35 -15.56 -23.82
C PHE A 275 -1.47 -16.76 -24.18
N VAL A 276 -2.10 -17.85 -24.63
CA VAL A 276 -1.41 -19.04 -25.15
C VAL A 276 -0.84 -18.77 -26.55
N GLY A 277 -1.49 -17.92 -27.35
CA GLY A 277 -1.08 -17.61 -28.72
C GLY A 277 -1.73 -18.50 -29.78
N THR A 278 -2.77 -19.26 -29.43
CA THR A 278 -3.49 -20.16 -30.36
C THR A 278 -4.23 -19.43 -31.48
N LYS A 279 -4.41 -18.11 -31.34
CA LYS A 279 -4.99 -17.21 -32.36
C LYS A 279 -3.95 -16.66 -33.36
N GLY A 280 -2.72 -17.18 -33.36
CA GLY A 280 -1.62 -16.72 -34.22
C GLY A 280 -0.95 -15.42 -33.76
N VAL A 281 -1.40 -14.87 -32.63
CA VAL A 281 -0.80 -13.73 -31.94
C VAL A 281 -0.91 -13.97 -30.45
N LYS A 282 0.17 -13.70 -29.71
CA LYS A 282 0.15 -13.69 -28.25
C LYS A 282 -0.13 -12.27 -27.75
N ALA A 283 -1.23 -12.05 -27.05
CA ALA A 283 -1.60 -10.76 -26.51
C ALA A 283 -1.93 -10.87 -25.01
N LEU A 284 -1.30 -10.07 -24.17
CA LEU A 284 -1.43 -10.10 -22.70
C LEU A 284 -2.03 -8.79 -22.20
N ILE A 285 -3.20 -8.86 -21.56
CA ILE A 285 -3.87 -7.67 -20.98
C ILE A 285 -3.19 -7.34 -19.66
N VAL A 286 -2.48 -6.20 -19.59
CA VAL A 286 -1.80 -5.78 -18.36
C VAL A 286 -2.82 -5.32 -17.35
N HIS A 287 -2.81 -5.94 -16.17
CA HIS A 287 -3.75 -5.59 -15.13
C HIS A 287 -3.33 -4.32 -14.37
N SER A 288 -4.28 -3.40 -14.23
CA SER A 288 -4.22 -2.21 -13.40
C SER A 288 -5.45 -2.15 -12.47
N ASN A 289 -5.21 -1.94 -11.17
CA ASN A 289 -6.30 -1.77 -10.19
C ASN A 289 -7.19 -0.57 -10.54
N GLN A 290 -6.63 0.46 -11.19
CA GLN A 290 -7.38 1.64 -11.63
C GLN A 290 -8.35 1.31 -12.76
N ALA A 291 -7.95 0.43 -13.67
CA ALA A 291 -8.73 0.06 -14.84
C ALA A 291 -9.79 -1.01 -14.52
N TYR A 292 -9.48 -1.96 -13.63
CA TYR A 292 -10.28 -3.19 -13.42
C TYR A 292 -10.73 -3.44 -11.98
N GLY A 293 -10.22 -2.70 -10.99
CA GLY A 293 -10.43 -3.01 -9.57
C GLY A 293 -9.58 -4.22 -9.11
N GLN A 294 -9.96 -4.85 -7.98
CA GLN A 294 -9.31 -6.10 -7.51
C GLN A 294 -10.00 -7.37 -8.02
N GLU A 295 -11.11 -7.24 -8.76
CA GLU A 295 -11.85 -8.38 -9.28
C GLU A 295 -11.08 -9.09 -10.41
N GLY A 296 -11.00 -10.42 -10.34
CA GLY A 296 -10.45 -11.23 -11.42
C GLY A 296 -8.93 -11.26 -11.52
N VAL A 297 -8.21 -10.88 -10.45
CA VAL A 297 -6.75 -11.09 -10.36
C VAL A 297 -6.37 -11.83 -9.10
N ILE A 298 -5.78 -13.00 -9.29
CA ILE A 298 -5.32 -13.89 -8.22
C ILE A 298 -4.00 -13.37 -7.62
N VAL A 299 -3.18 -12.72 -8.45
CA VAL A 299 -1.83 -12.26 -8.08
C VAL A 299 -1.87 -10.89 -7.40
N GLN A 300 -1.44 -10.83 -6.14
CA GLN A 300 -1.27 -9.57 -5.41
C GLN A 300 0.10 -8.92 -5.74
N PRO A 301 0.28 -7.60 -5.54
CA PRO A 301 1.54 -6.90 -5.86
C PRO A 301 2.78 -7.35 -5.06
N GLY A 302 3.96 -6.89 -5.49
CA GLY A 302 5.23 -7.05 -4.78
C GLY A 302 6.04 -8.29 -5.18
N ILE A 303 7.26 -8.43 -4.66
CA ILE A 303 8.17 -9.57 -4.90
C ILE A 303 8.87 -9.97 -3.61
N GLY A 304 9.12 -11.26 -3.42
CA GLY A 304 9.87 -11.77 -2.27
C GLY A 304 11.29 -11.20 -2.19
N LEU A 305 11.84 -11.13 -0.98
CA LEU A 305 13.26 -10.77 -0.80
C LEU A 305 14.21 -11.77 -1.49
N PRO A 306 14.00 -13.10 -1.39
CA PRO A 306 14.88 -14.07 -2.05
C PRO A 306 14.86 -13.95 -3.57
N GLU A 307 13.66 -13.88 -4.17
CA GLU A 307 13.48 -13.74 -5.63
C GLU A 307 14.15 -12.47 -6.14
N ARG A 308 13.95 -11.34 -5.46
CA ARG A 308 14.54 -10.07 -5.85
C ARG A 308 16.07 -10.14 -5.88
N ARG A 309 16.68 -10.74 -4.86
CA ARG A 309 18.14 -10.93 -4.81
C ARG A 309 18.61 -11.85 -5.93
N GLN A 310 17.99 -13.02 -6.10
CA GLN A 310 18.39 -13.97 -7.13
C GLN A 310 18.25 -13.41 -8.54
N LEU A 311 17.15 -12.71 -8.84
CA LEU A 311 16.96 -12.05 -10.13
C LEU A 311 18.01 -10.96 -10.39
N PHE A 312 18.43 -10.23 -9.34
CA PHE A 312 19.49 -9.24 -9.46
C PHE A 312 20.86 -9.88 -9.72
N GLU A 313 21.21 -10.94 -8.99
CA GLU A 313 22.47 -11.67 -9.20
C GLU A 313 22.51 -12.33 -10.59
N LEU A 314 21.39 -12.91 -11.04
CA LEU A 314 21.28 -13.44 -12.40
C LEU A 314 21.50 -12.32 -13.43
N PHE A 315 20.79 -11.20 -13.31
CA PHE A 315 20.98 -10.06 -14.20
C PHE A 315 22.43 -9.55 -14.22
N LYS A 316 23.06 -9.47 -13.05
CA LYS A 316 24.47 -9.07 -12.91
C LYS A 316 25.40 -10.02 -13.68
N LYS A 317 25.18 -11.34 -13.53
CA LYS A 317 25.96 -12.38 -14.21
C LYS A 317 25.78 -12.31 -15.72
N GLU A 318 24.53 -12.30 -16.19
CA GLU A 318 24.20 -12.30 -17.63
C GLU A 318 24.69 -11.03 -18.35
N CYS A 319 24.76 -9.90 -17.64
CA CYS A 319 25.26 -8.63 -18.18
C CYS A 319 26.75 -8.35 -17.86
N ASP A 320 27.48 -9.32 -17.29
CA ASP A 320 28.89 -9.16 -16.85
C ASP A 320 29.15 -7.86 -16.05
N LEU A 321 28.26 -7.55 -15.10
CA LEU A 321 28.33 -6.31 -14.32
C LEU A 321 29.21 -6.50 -13.08
N GLN A 322 30.46 -6.05 -13.17
CA GLN A 322 31.45 -6.29 -12.13
C GLN A 322 31.36 -5.32 -10.94
N TYR A 323 30.82 -4.11 -11.14
CA TYR A 323 30.85 -3.03 -10.14
C TYR A 323 29.46 -2.72 -9.56
N GLN A 324 29.39 -2.61 -8.23
CA GLN A 324 28.20 -2.17 -7.48
C GLN A 324 28.53 -0.94 -6.63
N LEU A 325 27.49 -0.30 -6.09
CA LEU A 325 27.68 0.72 -5.06
C LEU A 325 28.30 0.07 -3.80
N PRO A 326 29.19 0.78 -3.08
CA PRO A 326 29.84 0.24 -1.90
C PRO A 326 28.84 -0.04 -0.79
N LEU A 327 29.21 -0.93 0.13
CA LEU A 327 28.47 -1.11 1.39
C LEU A 327 28.48 0.19 2.18
N LEU A 328 27.35 0.49 2.80
CA LEU A 328 27.12 1.72 3.54
C LEU A 328 27.18 1.46 5.04
N ASP A 329 27.80 2.38 5.79
CA ASP A 329 27.89 2.29 7.24
C ASP A 329 26.55 2.65 7.89
N GLU A 330 26.16 1.89 8.92
CA GLU A 330 24.98 2.23 9.74
C GLU A 330 25.35 3.31 10.77
N ILE A 331 24.59 4.41 10.77
CA ILE A 331 24.59 5.40 11.83
C ILE A 331 23.62 4.97 12.92
N LYS A 332 24.16 4.80 14.13
CA LYS A 332 23.34 4.45 15.30
C LYS A 332 22.40 5.60 15.66
N SER A 333 21.10 5.37 15.48
CA SER A 333 20.01 6.26 15.90
C SER A 333 19.18 5.59 17.01
N LYS A 334 18.97 6.27 18.15
CA LYS A 334 18.15 5.75 19.26
C LYS A 334 16.73 5.47 18.78
N LYS A 335 16.24 4.25 19.00
CA LYS A 335 14.92 3.77 18.53
C LYS A 335 13.78 3.98 19.54
N LYS A 336 13.92 4.86 20.54
CA LYS A 336 12.87 5.05 21.55
C LYS A 336 11.69 5.81 20.92
N ARG A 337 10.51 5.19 20.99
CA ARG A 337 9.23 5.74 20.54
C ARG A 337 8.36 5.93 21.77
N LYS A 338 7.84 7.13 21.96
CA LYS A 338 6.87 7.41 23.02
C LYS A 338 5.78 8.29 22.44
N ARG A 339 4.54 7.78 22.41
CA ARG A 339 3.37 8.53 21.91
C ARG A 339 2.83 9.46 23.01
N LEU A 340 2.61 8.89 24.19
CA LEU A 340 2.09 9.58 25.37
C LEU A 340 3.23 9.95 26.36
N PRO A 341 3.08 11.01 27.17
CA PRO A 341 2.03 12.02 27.08
C PRO A 341 2.12 12.80 25.77
N VAL A 342 0.98 13.08 25.13
CA VAL A 342 0.97 13.95 23.94
C VAL A 342 1.44 15.34 24.32
N LYS A 343 1.97 16.06 23.34
CA LYS A 343 2.52 17.39 23.49
C LYS A 343 1.55 18.41 22.93
N THR A 344 1.41 19.53 23.64
CA THR A 344 0.66 20.70 23.21
C THR A 344 1.40 21.96 23.62
N ALA A 345 1.13 23.09 22.96
CA ALA A 345 1.74 24.37 23.31
C ALA A 345 1.21 24.92 24.63
N ASP A 346 -0.12 24.83 24.84
CA ASP A 346 -0.84 25.49 25.91
C ASP A 346 -1.78 24.53 26.65
N GLU A 347 -2.17 24.91 27.85
CA GLU A 347 -3.32 24.32 28.56
C GLU A 347 -4.62 24.74 27.88
N MET A 348 -5.58 23.81 27.79
CA MET A 348 -6.84 24.10 27.10
C MET A 348 -7.97 23.15 27.47
N GLU A 349 -9.20 23.63 27.30
CA GLU A 349 -10.38 22.77 27.19
C GLU A 349 -10.72 22.54 25.71
N VAL A 350 -11.02 21.29 25.36
CA VAL A 350 -11.39 20.87 24.00
C VAL A 350 -12.69 20.08 24.06
N THR A 351 -13.67 20.50 23.27
CA THR A 351 -14.90 19.74 23.09
C THR A 351 -14.68 18.71 21.98
N PHE A 352 -14.96 17.46 22.28
CA PHE A 352 -14.94 16.37 21.33
C PHE A 352 -16.36 15.87 21.08
N GLU A 353 -16.93 16.34 19.96
CA GLU A 353 -18.26 15.96 19.52
C GLU A 353 -18.23 14.61 18.79
N LEU A 354 -18.98 13.66 19.32
CA LEU A 354 -19.11 12.31 18.80
C LEU A 354 -20.46 12.21 18.07
N TRP A 355 -20.42 12.50 16.76
CA TRP A 355 -21.56 12.37 15.85
C TRP A 355 -21.67 10.92 15.37
N VAL A 356 -22.10 10.05 16.29
CA VAL A 356 -22.02 8.60 16.12
C VAL A 356 -23.24 7.91 16.73
N SER A 357 -23.52 6.67 16.33
CA SER A 357 -24.49 5.80 16.99
C SER A 357 -24.21 5.65 18.50
N ARG A 358 -25.23 5.29 19.29
CA ARG A 358 -25.06 5.09 20.74
C ARG A 358 -24.04 4.00 21.07
N GLU A 359 -24.06 2.91 20.28
CA GLU A 359 -23.12 1.80 20.41
C GLU A 359 -21.67 2.26 20.17
N MET A 360 -21.44 3.02 19.10
CA MET A 360 -20.11 3.59 18.81
C MET A 360 -19.65 4.56 19.89
N TYR A 361 -20.55 5.40 20.43
CA TYR A 361 -20.23 6.33 21.52
C TYR A 361 -19.68 5.60 22.75
N GLU A 362 -20.39 4.56 23.20
CA GLU A 362 -19.97 3.73 24.34
C GLU A 362 -18.62 3.05 24.04
N LYS A 363 -18.43 2.56 22.82
CA LYS A 363 -17.18 1.95 22.39
C LYS A 363 -16.01 2.93 22.36
N VAL A 364 -16.24 4.18 21.98
CA VAL A 364 -15.21 5.24 21.99
C VAL A 364 -14.74 5.50 23.42
N ILE A 365 -15.67 5.66 24.37
CA ILE A 365 -15.31 5.86 25.79
C ILE A 365 -14.50 4.69 26.32
N GLU A 366 -14.95 3.46 26.07
CA GLU A 366 -14.23 2.24 26.47
C GLU A 366 -12.79 2.26 25.94
N VAL A 367 -12.60 2.54 24.65
CA VAL A 367 -11.28 2.52 24.00
C VAL A 367 -10.34 3.62 24.55
N LEU A 368 -10.86 4.82 24.79
CA LEU A 368 -10.02 5.96 25.17
C LEU A 368 -9.65 5.96 26.67
N THR A 369 -10.47 5.34 27.52
CA THR A 369 -10.25 5.24 28.98
C THR A 369 -9.56 3.95 29.43
N THR A 370 -9.47 2.94 28.56
CA THR A 370 -8.76 1.70 28.86
C THR A 370 -7.24 1.84 28.65
N PRO A 371 -6.39 1.37 29.59
CA PRO A 371 -4.94 1.32 29.43
C PRO A 371 -4.49 0.72 28.10
N MET A 372 -3.37 1.22 27.55
CA MET A 372 -2.84 0.69 26.30
C MET A 372 -2.33 -0.75 26.49
N SER A 373 -1.99 -1.45 25.40
CA SER A 373 -1.78 -2.91 25.30
C SER A 373 -0.83 -3.56 26.32
N LYS A 374 -0.13 -2.78 27.15
CA LYS A 374 0.63 -3.25 28.32
C LYS A 374 0.02 -2.65 29.60
N PRO A 375 -0.13 -3.43 30.69
CA PRO A 375 -0.72 -2.96 31.95
C PRO A 375 -0.03 -1.73 32.57
N GLU A 376 1.22 -1.45 32.18
CA GLU A 376 2.02 -0.32 32.65
C GLU A 376 1.80 0.98 31.86
N GLU A 377 1.06 0.94 30.74
CA GLU A 377 0.80 2.11 29.90
C GLU A 377 -0.52 2.78 30.30
N GLN A 378 -0.45 4.04 30.70
CA GLN A 378 -1.64 4.84 31.01
C GLN A 378 -2.61 4.94 29.82
N PRO A 379 -3.92 5.06 30.07
CA PRO A 379 -4.91 5.31 29.03
C PRO A 379 -4.68 6.67 28.35
N ILE A 380 -5.39 6.89 27.24
CA ILE A 380 -5.36 8.17 26.52
C ILE A 380 -6.07 9.23 27.35
N LEU A 381 -7.19 8.88 27.98
CA LEU A 381 -7.91 9.69 28.95
C LEU A 381 -7.68 9.11 30.35
N VAL A 382 -7.00 9.88 31.21
CA VAL A 382 -6.36 9.37 32.46
C VAL A 382 -7.25 9.50 33.68
N GLU A 383 -8.01 10.58 33.78
CA GLU A 383 -8.82 10.89 34.97
C GLU A 383 -10.18 11.44 34.54
N ALA A 384 -11.26 10.98 35.17
CA ALA A 384 -12.59 11.55 35.02
C ALA A 384 -12.76 12.71 36.01
N LEU A 385 -12.99 13.92 35.50
CA LEU A 385 -13.14 15.14 36.28
C LEU A 385 -14.61 15.49 36.57
N GLY A 386 -15.54 14.65 36.12
CA GLY A 386 -16.99 14.82 36.20
C GLY A 386 -17.70 14.05 35.10
N GLU A 387 -19.00 14.30 34.92
CA GLU A 387 -19.75 13.71 33.80
C GLU A 387 -19.17 14.17 32.46
N ASN A 388 -18.76 13.21 31.62
CA ASN A 388 -18.22 13.42 30.28
C ASN A 388 -16.97 14.32 30.16
N ARG A 389 -16.28 14.64 31.27
CA ARG A 389 -15.04 15.44 31.28
C ARG A 389 -13.86 14.60 31.72
N TYR A 390 -12.80 14.60 30.92
CA TYR A 390 -11.63 13.76 31.13
C TYR A 390 -10.32 14.53 30.97
N LEU A 391 -9.32 14.20 31.77
CA LEU A 391 -7.95 14.67 31.57
C LEU A 391 -7.28 13.86 30.44
N LEU A 392 -6.77 14.54 29.41
CA LEU A 392 -5.96 13.92 28.37
C LEU A 392 -4.57 13.60 28.92
N ASN A 393 -4.01 12.45 28.52
CA ASN A 393 -2.61 12.10 28.77
C ASN A 393 -1.68 13.00 27.95
N ALA A 394 -1.50 14.23 28.42
CA ALA A 394 -0.72 15.28 27.79
C ALA A 394 0.29 15.87 28.79
N ASP A 395 1.27 16.61 28.29
CA ASP A 395 2.28 17.26 29.14
C ASP A 395 1.80 18.55 29.80
N ASN A 396 0.91 19.28 29.13
CA ASN A 396 0.13 20.36 29.73
C ASN A 396 -1.29 19.87 30.08
N GLN A 397 -1.96 20.58 30.97
CA GLN A 397 -3.32 20.25 31.36
C GLN A 397 -4.30 20.45 30.19
N VAL A 398 -4.88 19.35 29.70
CA VAL A 398 -5.89 19.39 28.64
C VAL A 398 -7.13 18.61 29.07
N ILE A 399 -8.26 19.31 29.11
CA ILE A 399 -9.55 18.74 29.50
C ILE A 399 -10.35 18.47 28.22
N ILE A 400 -10.73 17.20 28.02
CA ILE A 400 -11.59 16.76 26.93
C ILE A 400 -13.02 16.66 27.45
N HIS A 401 -13.92 17.45 26.85
CA HIS A 401 -15.36 17.35 27.09
C HIS A 401 -16.02 16.54 25.97
N LEU A 402 -16.51 15.34 26.28
CA LEU A 402 -17.17 14.46 25.33
C LEU A 402 -18.64 14.85 25.17
N VAL A 403 -19.11 15.02 23.94
CA VAL A 403 -20.51 15.33 23.65
C VAL A 403 -21.05 14.33 22.64
N HIS A 404 -22.03 13.52 23.04
CA HIS A 404 -22.71 12.59 22.13
C HIS A 404 -23.77 13.33 21.29
N ILE A 405 -23.72 13.17 19.97
CA ILE A 405 -24.69 13.78 19.05
C ILE A 405 -25.17 12.72 18.05
N ASN A 406 -26.47 12.70 17.77
CA ASN A 406 -27.04 11.79 16.78
C ASN A 406 -26.65 12.21 15.34
N PRO A 407 -26.04 11.32 14.53
CA PRO A 407 -25.56 11.66 13.18
C PRO A 407 -26.64 11.64 12.08
N THR A 408 -27.87 11.14 12.33
CA THR A 408 -28.83 10.73 11.27
C THR A 408 -29.15 11.82 10.25
N TRP A 409 -29.22 13.10 10.66
CA TRP A 409 -29.52 14.18 9.73
C TRP A 409 -28.29 14.62 8.90
N MET A 410 -27.08 14.38 9.41
CA MET A 410 -25.80 14.86 8.86
C MET A 410 -25.18 13.90 7.84
N VAL A 411 -25.50 12.61 7.89
CA VAL A 411 -24.96 11.62 6.94
C VAL A 411 -26.03 11.28 5.91
N LYS A 412 -26.02 11.96 4.76
CA LYS A 412 -26.98 11.77 3.66
C LYS A 412 -26.28 11.95 2.32
N GLU A 413 -26.64 11.14 1.33
CA GLU A 413 -26.14 11.24 -0.05
C GLU A 413 -26.28 12.64 -0.65
N LEU A 414 -25.40 12.97 -1.58
CA LEU A 414 -25.55 14.15 -2.43
C LEU A 414 -26.68 13.95 -3.45
N GLU A 415 -27.61 14.91 -3.51
CA GLU A 415 -28.75 14.93 -4.42
C GLU A 415 -28.35 15.34 -5.86
N ILE A 416 -27.43 14.58 -6.45
CA ILE A 416 -26.79 14.92 -7.73
C ILE A 416 -27.77 14.81 -8.91
N VAL A 417 -28.72 13.89 -8.82
CA VAL A 417 -29.74 13.68 -9.88
C VAL A 417 -30.57 14.93 -10.09
N GLU A 418 -30.93 15.63 -9.00
CA GLU A 418 -31.81 16.79 -9.05
C GLU A 418 -31.04 18.09 -9.34
N PHE A 419 -29.90 18.30 -8.68
CA PHE A 419 -29.21 19.60 -8.70
C PHE A 419 -27.93 19.63 -9.55
N GLY A 420 -27.43 18.46 -9.97
CA GLY A 420 -26.08 18.32 -10.48
C GLY A 420 -25.02 18.48 -9.39
N GLN A 421 -23.80 18.02 -9.68
CA GLN A 421 -22.75 17.84 -8.67
C GLN A 421 -22.43 19.10 -7.84
N GLU A 422 -22.12 20.21 -8.49
CA GLU A 422 -21.63 21.41 -7.81
C GLU A 422 -22.71 22.02 -6.90
N LYS A 423 -23.96 22.05 -7.37
CA LYS A 423 -25.08 22.60 -6.60
C LYS A 423 -25.46 21.65 -5.45
N ALA A 424 -25.53 20.34 -5.68
CA ALA A 424 -25.79 19.35 -4.64
C ALA A 424 -24.74 19.42 -3.52
N PHE A 425 -23.46 19.55 -3.88
CA PHE A 425 -22.37 19.73 -2.91
C PHE A 425 -22.55 21.01 -2.09
N LYS A 426 -22.80 22.16 -2.73
CA LYS A 426 -23.00 23.44 -2.04
C LYS A 426 -24.24 23.42 -1.14
N LYS A 427 -25.34 22.83 -1.62
CA LYS A 427 -26.57 22.63 -0.85
C LYS A 427 -26.26 21.85 0.43
N ARG A 428 -25.58 20.71 0.30
CA ARG A 428 -25.22 19.87 1.45
C ARG A 428 -24.33 20.59 2.46
N VAL A 429 -23.30 21.30 2.00
CA VAL A 429 -22.44 22.13 2.87
C VAL A 429 -23.25 23.17 3.65
N ASN A 430 -24.22 23.84 3.01
CA ASN A 430 -25.06 24.85 3.65
C ASN A 430 -26.04 24.25 4.67
N GLU A 431 -26.61 23.07 4.39
CA GLU A 431 -27.46 22.34 5.33
C GLU A 431 -26.71 21.98 6.60
N ILE A 432 -25.50 21.44 6.46
CA ILE A 432 -24.63 21.10 7.60
C ILE A 432 -24.28 22.36 8.38
N ARG A 433 -23.94 23.45 7.68
CA ARG A 433 -23.62 24.73 8.32
C ARG A 433 -24.79 25.27 9.14
N ALA A 434 -26.01 25.17 8.62
CA ALA A 434 -27.22 25.60 9.31
C ALA A 434 -27.56 24.71 10.50
N GLY A 435 -27.46 23.38 10.34
CA GLY A 435 -27.83 22.41 11.37
C GLY A 435 -26.81 22.24 12.50
N ALA A 436 -25.51 22.32 12.21
CA ALA A 436 -24.45 22.09 13.21
C ALA A 436 -24.17 23.33 14.09
N GLY A 437 -24.57 24.52 13.63
CA GLY A 437 -24.30 25.79 14.31
C GLY A 437 -22.81 26.16 14.36
N ARG A 438 -22.51 27.45 14.56
CA ARG A 438 -21.12 27.91 14.70
C ARG A 438 -20.65 27.76 16.14
N VAL A 439 -19.44 27.24 16.34
CA VAL A 439 -18.78 27.17 17.65
C VAL A 439 -17.59 28.11 17.72
N ALA A 440 -17.32 28.64 18.92
CA ALA A 440 -16.35 29.71 19.11
C ALA A 440 -14.91 29.22 18.95
N LEU A 441 -14.47 28.18 19.68
CA LEU A 441 -13.08 27.67 19.64
C LEU A 441 -12.98 26.20 20.11
N ASN A 442 -11.92 25.52 19.69
CA ASN A 442 -11.46 24.21 20.19
C ASN A 442 -12.46 23.04 20.11
N ASN A 443 -13.06 22.82 18.94
CA ASN A 443 -13.96 21.70 18.73
C ASN A 443 -13.38 20.68 17.72
N MET A 444 -13.33 19.43 18.15
CA MET A 444 -13.08 18.28 17.28
C MET A 444 -14.38 17.49 17.09
N ALA A 445 -14.56 16.90 15.90
CA ALA A 445 -15.71 16.09 15.57
C ALA A 445 -15.29 14.74 15.00
N LEU A 446 -15.78 13.66 15.60
CA LEU A 446 -15.75 12.32 15.00
C LEU A 446 -17.12 12.03 14.41
N VAL A 447 -17.16 11.74 13.12
CA VAL A 447 -18.40 11.49 12.38
C VAL A 447 -18.45 10.06 11.90
N GLU A 448 -19.47 9.33 12.33
CA GLU A 448 -19.79 8.00 11.79
C GLU A 448 -20.33 8.15 10.36
N ILE A 449 -19.80 7.39 9.40
CA ILE A 449 -20.20 7.44 7.98
C ILE A 449 -20.04 6.06 7.34
N ASP A 450 -20.93 5.70 6.43
CA ASP A 450 -20.89 4.42 5.73
C ASP A 450 -19.67 4.31 4.80
N ASN A 451 -19.41 3.10 4.32
CA ASN A 451 -18.36 2.89 3.34
C ASN A 451 -18.73 3.55 2.01
N LYS A 452 -17.72 3.97 1.24
CA LYS A 452 -17.94 4.70 -0.02
C LYS A 452 -18.80 3.90 -1.00
N GLU A 453 -18.65 2.57 -0.99
CA GLU A 453 -19.36 1.62 -1.83
C GLU A 453 -20.86 1.55 -1.54
N GLU A 454 -21.30 2.02 -0.38
CA GLU A 454 -22.71 2.06 0.02
C GLU A 454 -23.44 3.27 -0.57
N TYR A 455 -22.71 4.25 -1.09
CA TYR A 455 -23.26 5.41 -1.78
C TYR A 455 -23.30 5.20 -3.30
N GLY A 456 -24.29 5.79 -3.96
CA GLY A 456 -24.33 5.85 -5.42
C GLY A 456 -23.09 6.54 -6.02
N GLU A 457 -22.78 6.24 -7.29
CA GLU A 457 -21.63 6.83 -8.00
C GLU A 457 -21.62 8.36 -7.84
N ASP A 458 -20.50 8.90 -7.35
CA ASP A 458 -20.27 10.32 -7.07
C ASP A 458 -21.10 10.96 -5.94
N LYS A 459 -21.94 10.21 -5.21
CA LYS A 459 -22.85 10.73 -4.19
C LYS A 459 -22.32 10.77 -2.75
N ASP A 460 -21.10 10.32 -2.52
CA ASP A 460 -20.45 10.32 -1.19
C ASP A 460 -20.43 11.73 -0.56
N PRO A 461 -21.02 11.92 0.64
CA PRO A 461 -21.12 13.23 1.29
C PRO A 461 -19.92 13.62 2.16
N LYS A 462 -18.92 12.75 2.35
CA LYS A 462 -17.79 12.93 3.27
C LYS A 462 -17.11 14.31 3.17
N GLN A 463 -16.84 14.77 1.95
CA GLN A 463 -16.20 16.07 1.74
C GLN A 463 -17.15 17.25 2.02
N ALA A 464 -18.45 17.10 1.76
CA ALA A 464 -19.43 18.12 2.09
C ALA A 464 -19.58 18.27 3.61
N ILE A 465 -19.60 17.14 4.33
CA ILE A 465 -19.57 17.10 5.81
C ILE A 465 -18.34 17.84 6.34
N ARG A 466 -17.14 17.47 5.88
CA ARG A 466 -15.91 18.12 6.33
C ARG A 466 -15.91 19.63 6.08
N ASN A 467 -16.34 20.08 4.90
CA ASN A 467 -16.38 21.51 4.58
C ASN A 467 -17.46 22.28 5.37
N GLY A 468 -18.63 21.67 5.60
CA GLY A 468 -19.68 22.24 6.44
C GLY A 468 -19.26 22.38 7.90
N MET A 469 -18.65 21.33 8.45
CA MET A 469 -18.13 21.31 9.83
C MET A 469 -16.98 22.29 10.02
N ALA A 470 -16.05 22.38 9.06
CA ALA A 470 -14.97 23.36 9.08
C ALA A 470 -15.50 24.81 9.07
N ALA A 471 -16.52 25.10 8.25
CA ALA A 471 -17.17 26.42 8.23
C ALA A 471 -17.88 26.76 9.56
N CYS A 472 -18.15 25.74 10.38
CA CYS A 472 -18.70 25.88 11.72
C CYS A 472 -17.64 25.90 12.83
N GLY A 473 -16.34 25.77 12.51
CA GLY A 473 -15.24 25.81 13.49
C GLY A 473 -14.82 24.44 14.03
N ARG A 474 -15.09 23.34 13.32
CA ARG A 474 -14.79 21.97 13.75
C ARG A 474 -13.79 21.27 12.85
N ILE A 475 -12.74 20.71 13.45
CA ILE A 475 -11.84 19.75 12.78
C ILE A 475 -12.51 18.38 12.78
N THR A 476 -12.58 17.71 11.63
CA THR A 476 -13.41 16.51 11.45
C THR A 476 -12.62 15.31 10.96
N GLN A 477 -12.85 14.18 11.62
CA GLN A 477 -12.41 12.86 11.21
C GLN A 477 -13.60 11.91 11.12
N PHE A 478 -13.45 10.86 10.32
CA PHE A 478 -14.53 9.93 10.02
C PHE A 478 -14.23 8.54 10.58
N ILE A 479 -15.28 7.82 10.93
CA ILE A 479 -15.22 6.42 11.33
C ILE A 479 -16.37 5.65 10.69
N HIS A 480 -16.14 4.40 10.33
CA HIS A 480 -17.21 3.54 9.83
C HIS A 480 -18.02 2.93 10.98
N PRO A 481 -19.28 2.52 10.76
CA PRO A 481 -20.09 1.81 11.75
C PRO A 481 -19.40 0.55 12.30
N LEU A 482 -19.89 0.07 13.45
CA LEU A 482 -19.53 -1.25 13.99
C LEU A 482 -20.29 -2.34 13.23
N HIS A 483 -19.64 -3.48 12.97
CA HIS A 483 -20.27 -4.59 12.28
C HIS A 483 -20.27 -5.87 13.13
N VAL A 484 -21.35 -6.65 12.98
CA VAL A 484 -21.48 -7.96 13.65
C VAL A 484 -20.39 -8.89 13.12
N GLY A 485 -19.44 -9.25 13.98
CA GLY A 485 -18.27 -10.08 13.62
C GLY A 485 -16.93 -9.35 13.64
N ASP A 486 -16.89 -8.07 14.05
CA ASP A 486 -15.66 -7.33 14.31
C ASP A 486 -14.80 -8.06 15.36
N LYS A 487 -13.69 -8.67 14.91
CA LYS A 487 -12.80 -9.44 15.78
C LYS A 487 -11.91 -8.51 16.61
N GLN A 488 -11.94 -8.66 17.94
CA GLN A 488 -10.94 -8.07 18.84
C GLN A 488 -9.54 -8.63 18.52
N GLY A 489 -8.52 -7.76 18.54
CA GLY A 489 -7.11 -8.14 18.32
C GLY A 489 -6.65 -8.22 16.86
N VAL A 490 -7.50 -7.90 15.87
CA VAL A 490 -7.08 -7.69 14.47
C VAL A 490 -6.73 -6.21 14.25
N LYS A 491 -5.81 -5.90 13.33
CA LYS A 491 -5.32 -4.53 13.05
C LYS A 491 -6.40 -3.55 12.56
N ASP A 492 -7.52 -4.08 12.06
CA ASP A 492 -8.72 -3.31 11.70
C ASP A 492 -9.88 -3.51 12.69
N SER A 493 -9.54 -3.89 13.93
CA SER A 493 -10.52 -3.94 15.02
C SER A 493 -11.09 -2.55 15.30
N PRO A 494 -12.35 -2.46 15.77
CA PRO A 494 -12.94 -1.22 16.23
C PRO A 494 -12.03 -0.42 17.18
N HIS A 495 -11.34 -1.11 18.09
CA HIS A 495 -10.39 -0.49 19.01
C HIS A 495 -9.25 0.25 18.28
N SER A 496 -8.64 -0.39 17.28
CA SER A 496 -7.54 0.23 16.52
C SER A 496 -8.03 1.38 15.65
N ARG A 497 -9.22 1.25 15.04
CA ARG A 497 -9.86 2.30 14.23
C ARG A 497 -10.15 3.54 15.07
N ILE A 498 -10.82 3.39 16.21
CA ILE A 498 -11.16 4.49 17.12
C ILE A 498 -9.90 5.21 17.59
N LYS A 499 -8.90 4.45 18.06
CA LYS A 499 -7.63 4.99 18.55
C LYS A 499 -6.91 5.80 17.47
N ASN A 500 -6.81 5.25 16.26
CA ASN A 500 -6.14 5.93 15.14
C ASN A 500 -6.91 7.19 14.73
N SER A 501 -8.24 7.13 14.62
CA SER A 501 -9.06 8.31 14.30
C SER A 501 -8.95 9.40 15.35
N PHE A 502 -8.86 9.05 16.64
CA PHE A 502 -8.64 10.03 17.71
C PHE A 502 -7.25 10.68 17.64
N PHE A 503 -6.19 9.89 17.42
CA PHE A 503 -4.84 10.43 17.26
C PHE A 503 -4.69 11.28 15.99
N ASP A 504 -5.36 10.91 14.90
CA ASP A 504 -5.41 11.73 13.68
C ASP A 504 -6.08 13.08 13.94
N LEU A 505 -7.17 13.10 14.72
CA LEU A 505 -7.82 14.34 15.16
C LEU A 505 -6.90 15.21 16.01
N LEU A 506 -6.25 14.61 17.02
CA LEU A 506 -5.26 15.32 17.83
C LEU A 506 -4.14 15.90 16.97
N ALA A 507 -3.64 15.14 15.99
CA ALA A 507 -2.60 15.62 15.08
C ALA A 507 -3.06 16.80 14.21
N ASP A 508 -4.24 16.69 13.60
CA ASP A 508 -4.85 17.76 12.80
C ASP A 508 -5.15 19.01 13.65
N PHE A 509 -5.42 18.83 14.94
CA PHE A 509 -5.67 19.91 15.89
C PHE A 509 -4.38 20.57 16.43
N GLY A 510 -3.22 19.95 16.24
CA GLY A 510 -1.91 20.50 16.62
C GLY A 510 -1.27 19.87 17.85
N PHE A 511 -1.67 18.66 18.23
CA PHE A 511 -0.96 17.85 19.21
C PHE A 511 0.15 17.02 18.57
N PHE A 512 1.19 16.74 19.35
CA PHE A 512 2.38 16.02 18.89
C PHE A 512 2.71 14.83 19.79
N PRO A 513 3.45 13.81 19.31
CA PRO A 513 3.90 12.72 20.18
C PRO A 513 5.01 13.16 21.15
N ALA A 514 5.09 12.52 22.32
CA ALA A 514 6.03 12.86 23.41
C ALA A 514 7.50 13.06 22.98
N GLY A 515 7.99 12.27 22.02
CA GLY A 515 9.40 12.27 21.59
C GLY A 515 9.83 13.46 20.71
N LEU A 516 8.93 14.37 20.34
CA LEU A 516 9.24 15.46 19.40
C LEU A 516 10.14 16.55 20.02
N ASN A 517 10.01 16.85 21.33
CA ASN A 517 10.78 17.91 22.00
C ASN A 517 12.28 17.56 22.14
N GLU A 518 12.67 16.29 21.99
CA GLU A 518 14.08 15.87 21.95
C GLU A 518 14.77 16.24 20.61
N ILE A 519 14.04 16.82 19.66
CA ILE A 519 14.50 17.04 18.28
C ILE A 519 14.90 18.51 18.02
N SER A 520 14.35 19.49 18.75
CA SER A 520 14.84 20.87 18.73
C SER A 520 14.23 21.67 19.88
N SER A 521 15.07 22.45 20.58
CA SER A 521 14.62 23.65 21.26
C SER A 521 15.44 24.80 20.68
N HIS A 522 14.78 25.75 20.02
CA HIS A 522 15.29 26.97 19.35
C HIS A 522 15.53 26.92 17.82
N ASP A 523 15.68 25.75 17.19
CA ASP A 523 15.80 25.67 15.73
C ASP A 523 14.44 25.55 15.03
N GLN A 524 14.36 26.15 13.84
CA GLN A 524 13.16 26.30 13.03
C GLN A 524 13.12 25.23 11.94
N ILE A 525 12.18 24.31 12.01
CA ILE A 525 12.00 23.29 10.98
C ILE A 525 10.90 23.74 10.02
N VAL A 526 11.28 23.99 8.77
CA VAL A 526 10.36 24.45 7.72
C VAL A 526 10.19 23.33 6.71
N SER A 527 8.98 23.10 6.22
CA SER A 527 8.73 22.17 5.11
C SER A 527 7.95 22.86 4.02
N VAL A 528 8.15 22.43 2.78
CA VAL A 528 7.36 22.89 1.64
C VAL A 528 6.78 21.72 0.87
N ASP A 529 5.53 21.87 0.44
CA ASP A 529 4.87 20.96 -0.49
C ASP A 529 4.05 21.76 -1.51
N ILE A 530 3.78 21.14 -2.65
CA ILE A 530 2.91 21.72 -3.68
C ILE A 530 1.76 20.75 -3.91
N LEU A 531 0.58 21.16 -3.48
CA LEU A 531 -0.62 20.36 -3.57
C LEU A 531 -1.21 20.51 -4.97
N LYS A 532 -1.57 19.41 -5.62
CA LYS A 532 -2.12 19.38 -6.97
C LYS A 532 -3.61 19.03 -6.92
N ARG A 533 -4.42 19.69 -7.75
CA ARG A 533 -5.80 19.31 -8.06
C ARG A 533 -6.09 19.43 -9.55
N TRP A 534 -7.09 18.70 -10.04
CA TRP A 534 -7.60 18.84 -11.40
C TRP A 534 -8.78 19.81 -11.43
N ASN A 535 -8.73 20.82 -12.30
CA ASN A 535 -9.84 21.74 -12.52
C ASN A 535 -10.63 21.31 -13.75
N ASN A 536 -11.84 20.77 -13.54
CA ASN A 536 -12.70 20.32 -14.63
C ASN A 536 -13.20 21.43 -15.56
N LYS A 537 -13.44 22.64 -15.03
CA LYS A 537 -13.90 23.78 -15.85
C LYS A 537 -12.81 24.26 -16.80
N LYS A 538 -11.57 24.33 -16.31
CA LYS A 538 -10.40 24.74 -17.11
C LYS A 538 -9.74 23.59 -17.88
N ARG A 539 -10.04 22.33 -17.52
CA ARG A 539 -9.37 21.11 -18.00
C ARG A 539 -7.84 21.17 -17.82
N THR A 540 -7.39 21.73 -16.71
CA THR A 540 -5.98 21.88 -16.35
C THR A 540 -5.72 21.48 -14.91
N SER A 541 -4.44 21.23 -14.57
CA SER A 541 -4.03 21.06 -13.18
C SER A 541 -3.83 22.42 -12.52
N GLU A 542 -4.26 22.52 -11.26
CA GLU A 542 -4.04 23.67 -10.39
C GLU A 542 -3.18 23.24 -9.21
N PHE A 543 -2.27 24.11 -8.79
CA PHE A 543 -1.25 23.83 -7.78
C PHE A 543 -1.31 24.86 -6.66
N LEU A 544 -1.19 24.42 -5.41
CA LEU A 544 -1.11 25.29 -4.23
C LEU A 544 0.16 25.00 -3.46
N PRO A 545 1.13 25.94 -3.49
CA PRO A 545 2.24 25.91 -2.56
C PRO A 545 1.77 26.09 -1.12
N VAL A 546 2.27 25.23 -0.23
CA VAL A 546 2.02 25.29 1.21
C VAL A 546 3.33 25.07 1.95
N LEU A 547 3.54 25.89 2.97
CA LEU A 547 4.64 25.77 3.91
C LEU A 547 4.12 25.33 5.27
N SER A 548 4.93 24.57 5.99
CA SER A 548 4.80 24.39 7.42
C SER A 548 6.04 24.90 8.13
N TRP A 549 5.85 25.41 9.34
CA TRP A 549 6.93 25.87 10.22
C TRP A 549 6.70 25.27 11.60
N PHE A 550 7.72 24.63 12.17
CA PHE A 550 7.70 24.01 13.49
C PHE A 550 8.87 24.54 14.32
N ASP A 551 8.58 25.07 15.51
CA ASP A 551 9.57 25.68 16.41
C ASP A 551 9.97 24.78 17.60
N GLY A 552 9.45 23.55 17.63
CA GLY A 552 9.61 22.63 18.77
C GLY A 552 8.39 22.56 19.70
N LYS A 553 7.47 23.53 19.63
CA LYS A 553 6.27 23.61 20.47
C LYS A 553 4.98 23.58 19.66
N GLN A 554 4.94 24.28 18.54
CA GLN A 554 3.75 24.46 17.73
C GLN A 554 4.09 24.36 16.24
N LEU A 555 3.08 23.96 15.46
CA LEU A 555 3.16 23.83 14.01
C LEU A 555 2.26 24.89 13.37
N TRP A 556 2.85 25.72 12.52
CA TRP A 556 2.17 26.70 11.70
C TRP A 556 2.12 26.27 10.24
N LEU A 557 1.11 26.79 9.54
CA LEU A 557 0.88 26.63 8.11
C LEU A 557 0.73 28.01 7.46
N LYS A 558 1.24 28.11 6.23
CA LYS A 558 0.98 29.25 5.35
C LYS A 558 0.89 28.75 3.91
N LYS A 559 -0.21 29.06 3.24
CA LYS A 559 -0.39 28.75 1.81
C LYS A 559 -0.23 30.01 0.98
N LEU A 560 0.09 29.85 -0.30
CA LEU A 560 0.19 30.97 -1.22
C LEU A 560 -1.14 31.76 -1.25
N GLY A 561 -1.06 33.05 -0.94
CA GLY A 561 -2.20 33.96 -0.82
C GLY A 561 -2.54 34.37 0.61
N ASP A 562 -1.99 33.69 1.62
CA ASP A 562 -2.14 34.10 3.02
C ASP A 562 -1.26 35.29 3.38
N SER A 563 -1.79 36.20 4.19
CA SER A 563 -1.04 37.35 4.72
C SER A 563 -0.22 37.01 5.97
N ARG A 564 -0.54 35.92 6.69
CA ARG A 564 0.12 35.53 7.94
C ARG A 564 0.20 34.02 8.12
N TRP A 565 1.10 33.58 8.98
CA TRP A 565 1.16 32.21 9.48
C TRP A 565 -0.03 31.94 10.42
N LEU A 566 -0.67 30.78 10.24
CA LEU A 566 -1.74 30.29 11.11
C LEU A 566 -1.27 29.03 11.80
N ASN A 567 -1.70 28.75 13.04
CA ASN A 567 -1.48 27.43 13.62
C ASN A 567 -2.16 26.36 12.74
N ILE A 568 -1.74 25.10 12.83
CA ILE A 568 -2.27 24.04 11.96
C ILE A 568 -3.80 23.96 11.98
N LYS A 569 -4.45 24.00 13.16
CA LYS A 569 -5.91 23.95 13.30
C LYS A 569 -6.59 25.07 12.49
N ASP A 570 -6.17 26.32 12.70
CA ASP A 570 -6.76 27.48 12.03
C ASP A 570 -6.44 27.44 10.53
N GLY A 571 -5.22 27.03 10.14
CA GLY A 571 -4.84 26.82 8.74
C GLY A 571 -5.71 25.78 8.03
N LEU A 572 -6.13 24.72 8.72
CA LEU A 572 -7.05 23.72 8.18
C LEU A 572 -8.48 24.26 8.04
N LEU A 573 -8.99 24.97 9.06
CA LEU A 573 -10.33 25.58 9.01
C LEU A 573 -10.45 26.64 7.90
N HIS A 574 -9.39 27.40 7.65
CA HIS A 574 -9.31 28.44 6.63
C HIS A 574 -8.68 27.96 5.30
N ALA A 575 -8.54 26.64 5.09
CA ALA A 575 -7.85 26.08 3.92
C ALA A 575 -8.43 26.53 2.56
N ASN A 576 -9.74 26.87 2.50
CA ASN A 576 -10.42 27.31 1.28
C ASN A 576 -10.50 28.84 1.11
N GLU A 577 -10.03 29.62 2.08
CA GLU A 577 -10.06 31.09 2.02
C GLU A 577 -8.80 31.62 1.34
N ASN A 578 -8.90 32.73 0.60
CA ASN A 578 -7.75 33.46 0.03
C ASN A 578 -6.72 32.62 -0.77
N TYR A 579 -7.07 31.40 -1.21
CA TYR A 579 -6.11 30.54 -1.87
C TYR A 579 -5.85 31.04 -3.30
N VAL A 580 -4.59 30.96 -3.69
CA VAL A 580 -4.16 31.29 -5.04
C VAL A 580 -3.64 30.01 -5.70
N ALA A 581 -4.38 29.52 -6.69
CA ALA A 581 -3.94 28.39 -7.49
C ALA A 581 -2.94 28.84 -8.57
N LEU A 582 -1.83 28.13 -8.66
CA LEU A 582 -0.82 28.22 -9.71
C LEU A 582 -1.14 27.24 -10.85
N ASN A 583 -0.69 27.54 -12.05
CA ASN A 583 -0.62 26.62 -13.18
C ASN A 583 0.80 26.03 -13.32
N ASP A 584 1.04 25.20 -14.34
CA ASP A 584 2.33 24.54 -14.58
C ASP A 584 3.47 25.51 -14.95
N GLU A 585 3.18 26.75 -15.36
CA GLU A 585 4.16 27.76 -15.80
C GLU A 585 4.54 28.75 -14.67
N ASP A 586 3.80 28.76 -13.57
CA ASP A 586 3.92 29.73 -12.47
C ASP A 586 5.05 29.41 -11.47
N TYR A 587 6.07 28.65 -11.85
CA TYR A 587 7.15 28.22 -10.93
C TYR A 587 7.90 29.41 -10.30
N LYS A 588 8.02 30.55 -11.01
CA LYS A 588 8.64 31.78 -10.47
C LYS A 588 7.85 32.36 -9.30
N ARG A 589 6.52 32.27 -9.33
CA ARG A 589 5.65 32.75 -8.25
C ARG A 589 5.78 31.89 -7.01
N PHE A 590 5.90 30.57 -7.19
CA PHE A 590 6.29 29.66 -6.12
C PHE A 590 7.65 30.01 -5.51
N GLN A 591 8.67 30.21 -6.35
CA GLN A 591 10.02 30.54 -5.89
C GLN A 591 10.06 31.87 -5.14
N GLY A 592 9.33 32.89 -5.60
CA GLY A 592 9.19 34.18 -4.91
C GLY A 592 8.53 34.05 -3.55
N PHE A 593 7.44 33.28 -3.46
CA PHE A 593 6.77 32.98 -2.19
C PHE A 593 7.70 32.26 -1.21
N LEU A 594 8.35 31.16 -1.64
CA LEU A 594 9.29 30.44 -0.79
C LEU A 594 10.43 31.33 -0.31
N LYS A 595 10.99 32.15 -1.21
CA LYS A 595 12.08 33.07 -0.89
C LYS A 595 11.64 34.06 0.19
N GLN A 596 10.53 34.77 -0.02
CA GLN A 596 10.01 35.76 0.92
C GLN A 596 9.83 35.17 2.33
N GLU A 597 9.17 34.01 2.42
CA GLU A 597 8.90 33.40 3.73
C GLU A 597 10.18 32.94 4.45
N LEU A 598 11.18 32.49 3.70
CA LEU A 598 12.48 32.15 4.28
C LEU A 598 13.24 33.40 4.73
N GLU A 599 13.18 34.51 3.99
CA GLU A 599 13.76 35.79 4.40
C GLU A 599 13.14 36.27 5.71
N GLU A 600 11.81 36.27 5.81
CA GLU A 600 11.08 36.65 7.02
C GLU A 600 11.50 35.78 8.22
N LEU A 601 11.59 34.46 8.04
CA LEU A 601 12.02 33.55 9.11
C LEU A 601 13.50 33.77 9.50
N LEU A 602 14.39 33.96 8.53
CA LEU A 602 15.81 34.23 8.76
C LEU A 602 16.05 35.60 9.40
N VAL A 603 15.17 36.58 9.23
CA VAL A 603 15.30 37.88 9.91
C VAL A 603 14.73 37.82 11.33
N ASN A 604 13.59 37.16 11.52
CA ASN A 604 12.83 37.23 12.77
C ASN A 604 13.16 36.12 13.78
N THR A 605 14.02 35.16 13.43
CA THR A 605 14.44 34.07 14.32
C THR A 605 15.95 33.99 14.47
N THR A 606 16.43 33.48 15.60
CA THR A 606 17.87 33.45 15.96
C THR A 606 18.52 32.07 15.77
N GLY A 607 17.75 30.98 15.77
CA GLY A 607 18.25 29.60 15.60
C GLY A 607 18.55 29.20 14.16
N MET A 608 18.93 27.93 13.96
CA MET A 608 19.08 27.37 12.61
C MET A 608 17.71 27.25 11.94
N VAL A 609 17.69 27.38 10.61
CA VAL A 609 16.50 27.13 9.77
C VAL A 609 16.77 25.90 8.92
N TYR A 610 16.01 24.84 9.16
CA TYR A 610 16.09 23.58 8.43
C TYR A 610 14.92 23.47 7.45
N LEU A 611 15.16 23.75 6.17
CA LEU A 611 14.16 23.66 5.11
C LEU A 611 14.14 22.26 4.50
N MET A 612 13.08 21.49 4.75
CA MET A 612 12.85 20.20 4.12
C MET A 612 12.09 20.34 2.81
N VAL A 613 12.63 19.77 1.74
CA VAL A 613 12.07 19.84 0.38
C VAL A 613 11.97 18.45 -0.24
N LYS A 614 10.87 18.16 -0.95
CA LYS A 614 10.76 16.95 -1.75
C LYS A 614 11.64 17.05 -3.00
N ALA A 615 12.39 16.00 -3.32
CA ALA A 615 13.20 15.94 -4.53
C ALA A 615 12.37 16.09 -5.81
N SER A 616 11.09 15.72 -5.80
CA SER A 616 10.17 15.87 -6.93
C SER A 616 9.99 17.32 -7.40
N LEU A 617 10.29 18.33 -6.55
CA LEU A 617 10.28 19.73 -6.95
C LEU A 617 11.31 20.04 -8.05
N ARG A 618 12.37 19.21 -8.20
CA ARG A 618 13.42 19.38 -9.22
C ARG A 618 12.92 19.44 -10.66
N PHE A 619 11.80 18.79 -10.97
CA PHE A 619 11.36 18.61 -12.34
C PHE A 619 10.69 19.86 -12.94
N ARG A 620 10.05 20.69 -12.11
CA ARG A 620 9.25 21.84 -12.59
C ARG A 620 9.42 23.08 -11.71
N TRP A 621 9.41 22.89 -10.40
CA TRP A 621 9.26 23.98 -9.44
C TRP A 621 10.59 24.56 -8.95
N TRP A 622 11.64 23.72 -8.88
CA TRP A 622 12.94 24.12 -8.36
C TRP A 622 14.09 23.28 -8.95
N ASN A 623 14.49 23.60 -10.17
CA ASN A 623 15.50 22.87 -10.94
C ASN A 623 16.88 22.76 -10.24
N ASN A 624 17.22 23.65 -9.31
CA ASN A 624 18.47 23.56 -8.55
C ASN A 624 18.54 22.34 -7.61
N LEU A 625 17.43 21.62 -7.41
CA LEU A 625 17.41 20.34 -6.69
C LEU A 625 17.74 19.12 -7.56
N SER A 626 18.01 19.32 -8.86
CA SER A 626 18.35 18.24 -9.78
C SER A 626 19.72 17.62 -9.46
N ASN A 627 19.86 16.32 -9.74
CA ASN A 627 21.09 15.57 -9.41
C ASN A 627 22.37 16.21 -9.94
N PRO A 628 22.41 16.77 -11.18
CA PRO A 628 23.60 17.43 -11.70
C PRO A 628 24.00 18.75 -11.00
N LYS A 629 23.10 19.35 -10.23
CA LYS A 629 23.30 20.69 -9.65
C LYS A 629 23.53 20.68 -8.14
N ILE A 630 23.19 19.59 -7.47
CA ILE A 630 23.26 19.55 -6.02
C ILE A 630 24.64 19.09 -5.54
N ASP A 631 25.14 19.84 -4.57
CA ASP A 631 26.36 19.56 -3.83
C ASP A 631 26.08 19.88 -2.37
N HIS A 632 26.50 19.01 -1.45
CA HIS A 632 26.19 19.14 -0.03
C HIS A 632 26.80 20.40 0.63
N GLN A 633 27.80 21.02 0.01
CA GLN A 633 28.45 22.24 0.50
C GLN A 633 27.64 23.51 0.19
N PHE A 634 26.86 23.50 -0.90
CA PHE A 634 26.19 24.70 -1.40
C PHE A 634 24.68 24.64 -1.19
N LEU A 635 24.08 25.80 -0.94
CA LEU A 635 22.62 25.93 -0.90
C LEU A 635 22.05 25.93 -2.33
N PRO A 636 20.86 25.36 -2.58
CA PRO A 636 20.24 25.30 -3.91
C PRO A 636 19.58 26.64 -4.34
N PHE A 637 20.08 27.77 -3.83
CA PHE A 637 19.66 29.12 -4.18
C PHE A 637 20.76 29.80 -5.01
N PRO A 638 20.41 30.68 -5.97
CA PRO A 638 21.40 31.56 -6.59
C PRO A 638 22.13 32.40 -5.53
N ASN A 639 23.42 32.68 -5.72
CA ASN A 639 24.25 33.44 -4.77
C ASN A 639 23.59 34.79 -4.37
N GLU A 640 23.82 35.23 -3.12
CA GLU A 640 23.36 36.51 -2.53
C GLU A 640 21.85 36.70 -2.31
N THR A 641 21.03 35.65 -2.45
CA THR A 641 19.57 35.84 -2.45
C THR A 641 18.88 35.93 -1.09
N LEU A 642 19.49 35.48 0.01
CA LEU A 642 18.84 35.41 1.33
C LEU A 642 19.75 36.01 2.43
N PRO A 643 19.20 36.68 3.46
CA PRO A 643 19.95 37.13 4.62
C PRO A 643 20.32 35.94 5.53
N ASN A 644 21.40 36.06 6.31
CA ASN A 644 21.78 35.07 7.34
C ASN A 644 21.89 33.61 6.84
N THR A 645 22.31 33.39 5.59
CA THR A 645 22.38 32.05 4.95
C THR A 645 23.27 31.05 5.70
N HIS A 646 24.22 31.51 6.52
CA HIS A 646 25.01 30.65 7.39
C HIS A 646 24.15 29.83 8.39
N ARG A 647 22.91 30.27 8.68
CA ARG A 647 21.92 29.56 9.50
C ARG A 647 20.94 28.70 8.72
N LEU A 648 20.98 28.72 7.39
CA LEU A 648 20.06 27.95 6.56
C LEU A 648 20.69 26.60 6.18
N ARG A 649 19.92 25.54 6.30
CA ARG A 649 20.21 24.23 5.71
C ARG A 649 19.01 23.79 4.89
N VAL A 650 19.26 23.31 3.67
CA VAL A 650 18.21 22.71 2.84
C VAL A 650 18.39 21.21 2.85
N ILE A 651 17.35 20.47 3.22
CA ILE A 651 17.37 19.02 3.28
C ILE A 651 16.50 18.49 2.14
N ARG A 652 17.16 17.94 1.12
CA ARG A 652 16.46 17.25 0.05
C ARG A 652 16.05 15.86 0.52
N ILE A 653 14.76 15.56 0.40
CA ILE A 653 14.18 14.27 0.76
C ILE A 653 13.66 13.63 -0.52
N ASN A 654 14.23 12.48 -0.88
CA ASN A 654 13.81 11.73 -2.05
C ASN A 654 13.22 10.39 -1.63
N THR A 655 11.96 10.19 -2.00
CA THR A 655 11.15 9.01 -1.71
C THR A 655 10.77 8.27 -2.99
N THR A 656 11.27 8.72 -4.14
CA THR A 656 10.91 8.16 -5.44
C THR A 656 11.78 6.95 -5.75
N ASN A 657 11.16 5.93 -6.35
CA ASN A 657 11.88 4.77 -6.87
C ASN A 657 12.50 5.06 -8.24
N ASP A 658 12.64 6.33 -8.65
CA ASP A 658 13.18 6.73 -9.96
C ASP A 658 14.70 6.76 -9.89
N ASP A 659 15.27 7.44 -8.88
CA ASP A 659 16.72 7.61 -8.70
C ASP A 659 17.26 7.18 -7.33
N VAL A 660 16.40 6.82 -6.37
CA VAL A 660 16.86 6.16 -5.12
C VAL A 660 17.26 4.72 -5.44
N PRO A 661 18.48 4.26 -5.07
CA PRO A 661 18.90 2.89 -5.29
C PRO A 661 18.04 1.87 -4.55
N GLN A 662 17.86 0.69 -5.16
CA GLN A 662 17.41 -0.47 -4.40
C GLN A 662 18.54 -0.90 -3.45
N TYR A 663 18.18 -1.46 -2.29
CA TYR A 663 19.14 -1.77 -1.25
C TYR A 663 18.90 -3.17 -0.69
N ASP A 664 19.95 -3.78 -0.12
CA ASP A 664 19.86 -4.86 0.85
C ASP A 664 20.62 -4.42 2.12
N ILE A 665 20.18 -4.90 3.28
CA ILE A 665 20.87 -4.63 4.54
C ILE A 665 21.66 -5.89 4.89
N VAL A 666 22.92 -5.77 5.26
CA VAL A 666 23.79 -6.90 5.64
C VAL A 666 24.42 -6.65 7.02
N ASN A 667 24.70 -7.71 7.77
CA ASN A 667 25.32 -7.66 9.11
C ASN A 667 26.78 -8.14 9.13
N GLY A 668 27.39 -8.32 7.97
CA GLY A 668 28.66 -9.00 7.79
C GLY A 668 28.65 -9.85 6.52
N LEU A 669 29.81 -10.34 6.13
CA LEU A 669 30.00 -11.10 4.88
C LEU A 669 29.18 -12.41 4.82
N GLU A 670 28.78 -12.95 5.98
CA GLU A 670 28.00 -14.19 6.09
C GLU A 670 26.47 -13.98 6.14
N ASP A 671 25.98 -12.76 6.36
CA ASP A 671 24.53 -12.47 6.31
C ASP A 671 24.13 -12.29 4.85
N LEU A 672 23.51 -13.33 4.27
CA LEU A 672 22.99 -13.38 2.90
C LEU A 672 21.86 -12.38 2.60
N GLY A 673 21.77 -11.23 3.29
CA GLY A 673 20.93 -10.07 2.93
C GLY A 673 19.41 -10.29 3.00
N ILE A 674 18.94 -11.51 3.31
CA ILE A 674 17.52 -11.82 3.46
C ILE A 674 17.06 -11.42 4.87
N ASN A 675 16.95 -10.11 5.09
CA ASN A 675 16.44 -9.58 6.35
C ASN A 675 15.45 -8.43 6.15
N LYS A 676 14.86 -8.01 7.27
CA LYS A 676 13.86 -6.94 7.35
C LYS A 676 14.38 -5.81 8.24
N LYS A 677 15.69 -5.53 8.12
CA LYS A 677 16.44 -4.44 8.74
C LYS A 677 15.69 -3.10 8.68
N SER A 678 15.92 -2.24 9.66
CA SER A 678 15.62 -0.80 9.62
C SER A 678 16.79 -0.08 10.28
N GLY A 679 17.16 1.07 9.74
CA GLY A 679 18.39 1.76 10.09
C GLY A 679 18.55 3.06 9.31
N LEU A 680 19.59 3.81 9.65
CA LEU A 680 20.05 4.98 8.91
C LEU A 680 21.45 4.66 8.39
N PHE A 681 21.65 4.79 7.09
CA PHE A 681 22.90 4.40 6.43
C PHE A 681 23.52 5.60 5.72
N LYS A 682 24.85 5.63 5.65
CA LYS A 682 25.61 6.75 5.10
C LYS A 682 26.49 6.32 3.93
N ASP A 683 26.48 7.14 2.90
CA ASP A 683 27.35 7.08 1.74
C ASP A 683 28.55 8.03 1.91
N ASN A 684 29.70 7.65 1.36
CA ASN A 684 30.91 8.48 1.33
C ASN A 684 30.74 9.77 0.50
N LYS A 685 29.67 9.88 -0.30
CA LYS A 685 29.29 11.10 -1.02
C LYS A 685 28.45 12.09 -0.18
N GLY A 686 28.21 11.80 1.09
CA GLY A 686 27.37 12.64 1.97
C GLY A 686 25.87 12.46 1.72
N ILE A 687 25.48 11.31 1.16
CA ILE A 687 24.09 10.90 0.93
C ILE A 687 23.69 9.95 2.06
N TYR A 688 22.47 10.08 2.58
CA TYR A 688 21.97 9.23 3.66
C TYR A 688 20.73 8.48 3.21
N TYR A 689 20.58 7.25 3.68
CA TYR A 689 19.42 6.41 3.39
C TYR A 689 18.78 5.94 4.70
N SER A 690 17.57 6.42 4.97
CA SER A 690 16.79 6.00 6.13
C SER A 690 15.80 4.91 5.71
N VAL A 691 15.93 3.73 6.30
CA VAL A 691 15.04 2.58 6.08
C VAL A 691 14.16 2.40 7.31
N GLY A 692 12.87 2.63 7.08
CA GLY A 692 11.83 2.53 8.10
C GLY A 692 11.55 1.10 8.56
N ALA A 693 10.83 0.91 9.68
CA ALA A 693 10.33 -0.43 10.06
C ALA A 693 9.05 -0.76 9.27
N ARG A 694 8.80 -2.04 8.96
CA ARG A 694 7.54 -2.43 8.31
C ARG A 694 6.34 -2.16 9.22
N PRO A 695 5.19 -1.77 8.64
CA PRO A 695 3.92 -1.84 9.33
C PRO A 695 3.65 -3.28 9.81
N SER A 696 3.05 -3.40 10.98
CA SER A 696 2.58 -4.67 11.56
C SER A 696 1.58 -5.43 10.67
N SER A 697 0.98 -4.78 9.66
CA SER A 697 0.10 -5.40 8.67
C SER A 697 0.84 -6.31 7.68
N TRP A 698 2.16 -6.17 7.56
CA TRP A 698 2.97 -6.85 6.54
C TRP A 698 3.77 -8.02 7.12
N GLN A 699 3.19 -8.76 8.07
CA GLN A 699 3.79 -9.96 8.67
C GLN A 699 3.80 -11.12 7.68
N ILE A 700 4.85 -11.14 6.88
CA ILE A 700 5.12 -12.20 5.91
C ILE A 700 6.43 -12.86 6.31
N LYS A 701 6.62 -14.14 5.98
CA LYS A 701 7.92 -14.78 6.20
C LYS A 701 9.02 -14.09 5.37
N LYS A 702 10.27 -14.27 5.75
CA LYS A 702 11.41 -13.63 5.07
C LYS A 702 11.75 -14.31 3.75
N ASP A 703 11.53 -15.62 3.69
CA ASP A 703 11.71 -16.55 2.58
C ASP A 703 10.49 -16.63 1.64
N ALA A 704 9.44 -15.82 1.88
CA ALA A 704 8.27 -15.83 1.03
C ALA A 704 8.63 -15.36 -0.39
N THR A 705 8.22 -16.15 -1.37
CA THR A 705 8.37 -15.91 -2.80
C THR A 705 7.00 -15.65 -3.41
N LYS A 706 6.93 -14.78 -4.43
CA LYS A 706 5.72 -14.53 -5.21
C LYS A 706 5.24 -15.81 -5.88
N TYR A 707 6.18 -16.63 -6.35
CA TYR A 707 5.88 -17.94 -6.93
C TYR A 707 5.07 -18.83 -5.97
N ASN A 708 5.48 -18.94 -4.70
CA ASN A 708 4.76 -19.80 -3.73
C ASN A 708 3.54 -19.12 -3.08
N MET A 709 3.48 -17.79 -3.10
CA MET A 709 2.41 -17.01 -2.47
C MET A 709 1.85 -15.93 -3.41
N PRO A 710 1.28 -16.31 -4.58
CA PRO A 710 0.83 -15.36 -5.59
C PRO A 710 -0.25 -14.41 -5.06
N ASN A 711 -1.12 -14.91 -4.18
CA ASN A 711 -2.21 -14.15 -3.56
C ASN A 711 -1.80 -13.29 -2.34
N LYS A 712 -0.51 -13.21 -2.00
CA LYS A 712 -0.03 -12.37 -0.89
C LYS A 712 0.74 -11.17 -1.42
N MET A 713 0.49 -9.99 -0.86
CA MET A 713 1.23 -8.79 -1.20
C MET A 713 2.66 -8.87 -0.63
N LEU A 714 3.71 -8.90 -1.46
CA LEU A 714 5.09 -9.09 -1.01
C LEU A 714 5.88 -7.79 -1.09
N MET A 715 5.65 -6.89 -0.15
CA MET A 715 6.27 -5.57 -0.15
C MET A 715 7.67 -5.56 0.44
N LYS A 716 8.54 -4.65 -0.03
CA LYS A 716 9.82 -4.26 0.61
C LYS A 716 9.66 -2.85 1.19
N GLN A 717 10.37 -2.55 2.29
CA GLN A 717 10.44 -1.16 2.77
C GLN A 717 11.16 -0.32 1.71
N ASN A 718 10.75 0.94 1.55
CA ASN A 718 11.50 1.87 0.72
C ASN A 718 12.60 2.54 1.56
N ALA A 719 13.75 2.75 0.94
CA ALA A 719 14.76 3.66 1.45
C ALA A 719 14.32 5.09 1.12
N VAL A 720 14.50 5.99 2.07
CA VAL A 720 14.33 7.42 1.83
C VAL A 720 15.70 8.05 1.83
N GLU A 721 16.07 8.64 0.70
CA GLU A 721 17.31 9.38 0.55
C GLU A 721 17.16 10.76 1.19
N ILE A 722 18.17 11.15 1.97
CA ILE A 722 18.28 12.42 2.69
C ILE A 722 19.62 13.03 2.29
N ILE A 723 19.58 14.24 1.73
CA ILE A 723 20.78 15.02 1.40
C ILE A 723 20.71 16.38 2.08
N PRO A 724 21.43 16.58 3.20
CA PRO A 724 21.62 17.88 3.81
C PRO A 724 22.56 18.76 2.98
N LEU A 725 22.11 19.96 2.61
CA LEU A 725 22.82 20.94 1.79
C LEU A 725 23.18 22.19 2.60
N GLY A 726 24.30 22.83 2.26
CA GLY A 726 24.82 24.01 2.95
C GLY A 726 25.46 23.72 4.31
N CYS A 727 25.89 22.47 4.54
CA CYS A 727 26.46 22.05 5.82
C CYS A 727 27.96 22.38 5.91
N LYS A 728 28.44 22.73 7.11
CA LYS A 728 29.84 23.06 7.41
C LYS A 728 30.76 21.85 7.27
N ASP A 729 30.32 20.72 7.83
CA ASP A 729 31.10 19.50 7.92
C ASP A 729 30.20 18.26 7.95
N GLU A 730 30.84 17.10 7.97
CA GLU A 730 30.19 15.79 8.00
C GLU A 730 29.44 15.52 9.31
N ASN A 731 29.92 16.03 10.45
CA ASN A 731 29.28 15.86 11.74
C ASN A 731 27.93 16.59 11.80
N GLU A 732 27.85 17.77 11.20
CA GLU A 732 26.60 18.52 11.04
C GLU A 732 25.62 17.75 10.14
N ARG A 733 26.09 17.19 9.02
CA ARG A 733 25.25 16.35 8.15
C ARG A 733 24.71 15.11 8.86
N ASP A 734 25.53 14.41 9.63
CA ASP A 734 25.12 13.24 10.41
C ASP A 734 24.03 13.59 11.44
N LYS A 735 24.21 14.71 12.16
CA LYS A 735 23.19 15.21 13.11
C LYS A 735 21.86 15.52 12.42
N ILE A 736 21.91 16.18 11.26
CA ILE A 736 20.70 16.49 10.47
C ILE A 736 20.06 15.18 9.97
N ALA A 737 20.82 14.24 9.44
CA ALA A 737 20.29 12.95 8.97
C ALA A 737 19.60 12.16 10.12
N ILE A 738 20.20 12.16 11.32
CA ILE A 738 19.61 11.57 12.53
C ILE A 738 18.31 12.31 12.91
N MET A 739 18.31 13.65 12.88
CA MET A 739 17.11 14.46 13.15
C MET A 739 15.97 14.08 12.20
N ILE A 740 16.25 13.98 10.91
CA ILE A 740 15.26 13.62 9.88
C ILE A 740 14.77 12.18 10.05
N ASP A 741 15.66 11.22 10.33
CA ASP A 741 15.29 9.83 10.64
C ASP A 741 14.39 9.73 11.88
N LYS A 742 14.66 10.52 12.92
CA LYS A 742 13.80 10.62 14.11
C LYS A 742 12.44 11.23 13.76
N LEU A 743 12.39 12.34 13.02
CA LEU A 743 11.15 12.97 12.59
C LEU A 743 10.26 12.04 11.76
N ARG A 744 10.85 11.14 10.95
CA ARG A 744 10.10 10.08 10.23
C ARG A 744 9.54 8.99 11.14
N ARG A 745 10.13 8.80 12.32
CA ARG A 745 9.67 7.81 13.32
C ARG A 745 8.72 8.42 14.35
N THR A 746 8.41 9.70 14.18
CA THR A 746 7.62 10.51 15.10
C THR A 746 6.23 10.67 14.50
N ASN A 747 5.37 9.68 14.71
CA ASN A 747 3.96 9.74 14.34
C ASN A 747 3.12 9.34 15.55
N ILE A 748 2.05 10.08 15.79
CA ILE A 748 1.12 9.86 16.89
C ILE A 748 0.13 8.71 16.58
N THR A 749 -0.25 8.54 15.31
CA THR A 749 -1.26 7.57 14.86
C THR A 749 -0.69 6.16 14.67
N TYR A 750 0.44 6.03 13.97
CA TYR A 750 1.00 4.72 13.60
C TYR A 750 2.34 4.45 14.26
N ASP A 751 2.58 3.19 14.64
CA ASP A 751 3.87 2.76 15.21
C ASP A 751 4.97 2.61 14.16
N ALA A 752 4.63 2.61 12.86
CA ALA A 752 5.62 2.52 11.80
C ALA A 752 6.20 3.89 11.46
N SER A 753 7.42 3.90 10.93
CA SER A 753 8.01 5.10 10.35
C SER A 753 7.23 5.55 9.13
N THR A 754 6.98 6.86 9.02
CA THR A 754 6.43 7.48 7.83
C THR A 754 7.50 7.65 6.76
N VAL A 755 7.08 7.71 5.50
CA VAL A 755 7.96 8.03 4.37
C VAL A 755 8.49 9.46 4.51
N LEU A 756 7.61 10.42 4.80
CA LEU A 756 7.95 11.83 5.01
C LEU A 756 8.17 12.15 6.51
N PRO A 757 9.11 13.04 6.86
CA PRO A 757 9.25 13.53 8.23
C PRO A 757 8.00 14.25 8.73
N PHE A 758 7.78 14.24 10.04
CA PHE A 758 6.56 14.73 10.67
C PHE A 758 6.05 16.10 10.16
N PRO A 759 6.82 17.22 10.17
CA PRO A 759 6.31 18.53 9.76
C PRO A 759 5.89 18.58 8.28
N MET A 760 6.55 17.79 7.43
CA MET A 760 6.20 17.65 6.01
C MET A 760 5.00 16.71 5.82
N HIS A 761 4.89 15.65 6.62
CA HIS A 761 3.75 14.74 6.59
C HIS A 761 2.45 15.47 6.93
N GLN A 762 2.50 16.41 7.88
CA GLN A 762 1.33 17.20 8.30
C GLN A 762 0.78 18.11 7.19
N LEU A 763 1.58 18.49 6.19
CA LEU A 763 1.09 19.22 5.01
C LEU A 763 0.03 18.43 4.23
N LYS A 764 -0.09 17.11 4.42
CA LYS A 764 -1.17 16.32 3.82
C LYS A 764 -2.54 16.63 4.44
N ALA A 765 -2.59 17.09 5.70
CA ALA A 765 -3.85 17.38 6.38
C ALA A 765 -4.65 18.47 5.67
N ILE A 766 -3.99 19.51 5.13
CA ILE A 766 -4.67 20.59 4.41
C ILE A 766 -5.37 20.08 3.15
N LYS A 767 -4.89 19.01 2.51
CA LYS A 767 -5.59 18.38 1.37
C LYS A 767 -6.99 17.90 1.77
N LYS A 768 -7.17 17.43 3.01
CA LYS A 768 -8.49 16.99 3.51
C LYS A 768 -9.51 18.14 3.43
N TYR A 769 -9.08 19.38 3.65
CA TYR A 769 -9.97 20.56 3.73
C TYR A 769 -9.98 21.38 2.44
N TRP A 770 -8.90 21.38 1.65
CA TRP A 770 -8.73 22.18 0.43
C TRP A 770 -9.39 21.59 -0.85
N MET A 771 -10.41 20.72 -0.71
CA MET A 771 -11.04 20.03 -1.86
C MET A 771 -12.55 20.26 -1.99
N LYS A 772 -13.01 20.57 -3.21
CA LYS A 772 -14.43 20.50 -3.66
C LYS A 772 -14.53 19.39 -4.72
N LYS A 773 -14.84 18.18 -4.24
CA LYS A 773 -14.87 16.88 -4.95
C LYS A 773 -13.49 16.27 -5.30
N GLU A 774 -13.31 15.04 -4.83
CA GLU A 774 -12.45 14.00 -5.37
C GLU A 774 -13.01 13.58 -6.75
N GLU A 775 -12.38 13.97 -7.86
CA GLU A 775 -12.22 12.98 -8.91
C GLU A 775 -10.97 12.19 -8.52
N PHE A 776 -11.16 10.90 -8.26
CA PHE A 776 -10.08 9.94 -8.14
C PHE A 776 -9.28 9.98 -9.45
N VAL A 777 -8.30 10.87 -9.55
CA VAL A 777 -6.97 10.35 -9.85
C VAL A 777 -6.59 9.68 -8.55
N GLU A 778 -6.60 8.34 -8.53
CA GLU A 778 -5.74 7.64 -7.59
C GLU A 778 -4.33 8.22 -7.79
N THR A 779 -3.97 9.29 -7.08
CA THR A 779 -2.77 9.17 -6.27
C THR A 779 -3.14 8.11 -5.26
N VAL A 780 -2.92 6.86 -5.68
CA VAL A 780 -2.70 5.71 -4.83
C VAL A 780 -2.06 6.24 -3.57
N PHE A 781 -2.54 5.77 -2.42
CA PHE A 781 -1.75 5.75 -1.21
C PHE A 781 -0.26 5.87 -1.55
N GLU A 782 0.40 6.93 -1.09
CA GLU A 782 1.85 6.90 -0.92
C GLU A 782 2.17 5.87 0.19
N GLU A 783 1.70 4.63 0.03
CA GLU A 783 2.44 3.43 0.33
C GLU A 783 3.14 3.06 -0.97
N ASP A 784 4.32 3.64 -1.20
CA ASP A 784 5.52 2.88 -1.57
C ASP A 784 5.39 1.75 -2.64
N VAL A 785 4.46 1.88 -3.59
CA VAL A 785 4.42 1.14 -4.86
C VAL A 785 4.09 2.16 -5.94
N LEU A 786 5.13 2.79 -6.46
CA LEU A 786 5.08 3.30 -7.82
C LEU A 786 4.87 2.10 -8.75
N VAL A 787 3.61 1.79 -9.07
CA VAL A 787 3.29 1.17 -10.35
C VAL A 787 3.46 2.28 -11.37
N GLU A 788 4.69 2.47 -11.84
CA GLU A 788 4.91 3.32 -13.01
C GLU A 788 4.16 2.70 -14.20
N GLU A 789 3.07 3.35 -14.61
CA GLU A 789 2.83 3.57 -16.02
C GLU A 789 3.61 4.82 -16.43
N HIS A 790 4.80 4.66 -17.00
CA HIS A 790 5.42 5.75 -17.75
C HIS A 790 4.89 5.74 -19.19
N ARG A 791 4.21 6.84 -19.51
CA ARG A 791 3.73 7.41 -20.79
C ARG A 791 2.97 6.50 -21.74
#